data_AF-A0A833Q0Q6-F1
#
_entry.id   AF-A0A833Q0Q6-F1
#
_cell.length_a   1.000
_cell.length_b   1.000
_cell.length_c   1.000
_cell.angle_alpha   90.00
_cell.angle_beta   90.00
_cell.angle_gamma   90.00
#
_symmetry.space_group_name_H-M   'P 1'
#
loop_
_entity.id
_entity.type
_entity.pdbx_description
1 polymer ?
#
loop_
_entity_poly.entity_id
_entity_poly.type
_entity_poly.pdbx_seq_one_letter_code
_entity_poly.pdbx_strand_id
1 'polypeptide(L)'
;MTADTDMSSVPADLIPPAKSRWFICDVDALLRAGEFAALDTQLDAALAASFTDRTAEALYVDALPADVQPCIDAGAEGLARLRAWQAANPRSAHAWLCEAHYWHHWAYEYRGGGWAETVTEAGWIGAHACATLTIVAALRALVLAPTMWSAPKVIFTSVSSFGEPEWLTQLVRERRWPVTELHLNTGAEDDATRAELQRMLARSGLNPDVPVACPAEFPDALPGPVQGKKLRKEKWYWMEATLHIHPHQYFSMRTFIWYMQPRWGGSHDHVRAFVDSDACAHLDAVEKDRLLHEIWRDEYYGEKLEPNDDSEDARRAMAVTLARAEAALHPYHRWETLYWLAHAHYMRDEFAQGYARLQEAERNEPINDNAAMAVAIRLMLDTDPQGTWFTRAIERASDARACTAAMILRGYGHRAGAFGFARDDARGAAWLDAARVSDPGSLAWNQVAYALCSGNRRSEESFAICQLGYEAGGDSCEYLLGRFYEEGMHVEVDLYKAAHYYRLAMDDDGNMGAYKLSYVYHHIAQASKDEAERQRMKIEAVEAARKAHEMGHSDGLECLLMFIGDLDDIPSRHRYIDELRRHAEGGHPAAMAALSGFLCDGRDKSLYNYRESVRWIMGAQAVAPDDEYVVNMTRSHHEDGMLGKLLYKLHRKQIKAHEIPGADNAMV
;
A
#
# COMPACT_ATOMS: atom_id res chain seq x y z
N MET A 1 -22.11 -12.16 33.03
CA MET A 1 -20.69 -12.49 33.29
C MET A 1 -19.99 -12.45 31.95
N THR A 2 -19.72 -11.23 31.51
CA THR A 2 -18.94 -10.90 30.33
C THR A 2 -17.53 -10.64 30.82
N ALA A 3 -16.55 -11.28 30.18
CA ALA A 3 -15.15 -11.04 30.46
C ALA A 3 -14.83 -9.59 30.06
N ASP A 4 -14.61 -8.76 31.08
CA ASP A 4 -13.79 -7.56 30.94
C ASP A 4 -12.42 -8.04 30.45
N THR A 5 -12.12 -7.82 29.17
CA THR A 5 -10.75 -7.75 28.71
C THR A 5 -10.16 -6.49 29.33
N ASP A 6 -9.61 -6.70 30.52
CA ASP A 6 -8.69 -5.82 31.22
C ASP A 6 -7.59 -5.43 30.24
N MET A 7 -7.74 -4.25 29.63
CA MET A 7 -6.68 -3.58 28.89
C MET A 7 -5.52 -3.46 29.87
N SER A 8 -4.52 -4.34 29.71
CA SER A 8 -3.23 -4.34 30.39
C SER A 8 -2.89 -2.94 30.90
N SER A 9 -3.12 -2.69 32.19
CA SER A 9 -2.71 -1.47 32.85
C SER A 9 -1.20 -1.52 32.97
N VAL A 10 -0.49 -1.21 31.87
CA VAL A 10 0.92 -0.86 31.94
C VAL A 10 0.98 0.29 32.94
N PRO A 11 1.77 0.18 34.03
CA PRO A 11 1.88 1.26 35.00
C PRO A 11 2.20 2.54 34.23
N ALA A 12 1.44 3.61 34.46
CA ALA A 12 1.68 4.92 33.85
C ALA A 12 3.11 5.45 34.09
N ASP A 13 3.84 4.80 35.01
CA ASP A 13 5.25 5.01 35.33
C ASP A 13 6.23 4.50 34.24
N LEU A 14 5.83 3.55 33.38
CA LEU A 14 6.73 2.92 32.39
C LEU A 14 6.62 3.53 30.99
N ILE A 15 5.42 3.99 30.60
CA ILE A 15 5.17 4.65 29.32
C ILE A 15 4.25 5.84 29.54
N PRO A 16 4.55 7.04 28.99
CA PRO A 16 3.63 8.16 29.03
C PRO A 16 2.25 7.78 28.46
N PRO A 17 1.13 8.20 29.10
CA PRO A 17 -0.21 7.90 28.62
C PRO A 17 -0.42 8.49 27.22
N ALA A 18 -0.98 7.67 26.32
CA ALA A 18 -1.32 8.12 24.99
C ALA A 18 -2.45 9.17 25.08
N LYS A 19 -2.25 10.35 24.49
CA LYS A 19 -3.36 11.25 24.23
C LYS A 19 -4.14 10.66 23.04
N SER A 20 -5.32 10.08 23.29
CA SER A 20 -6.24 9.73 22.19
C SER A 20 -6.50 11.01 21.39
N ARG A 21 -6.04 11.03 20.13
CA ARG A 21 -5.90 12.28 19.39
C ARG A 21 -7.12 12.59 18.51
N TRP A 22 -8.01 11.63 18.24
CA TRP A 22 -9.10 11.79 17.27
C TRP A 22 -10.26 10.82 17.53
N PHE A 23 -11.22 11.18 18.38
CA PHE A 23 -12.41 10.36 18.65
C PHE A 23 -13.54 11.25 19.16
N ILE A 24 -14.70 11.25 18.49
CA ILE A 24 -15.89 11.96 18.98
C ILE A 24 -16.68 11.01 19.88
N CYS A 25 -17.04 9.84 19.36
CA CYS A 25 -17.80 8.82 20.08
C CYS A 25 -17.77 7.45 19.37
N ASP A 26 -18.07 6.37 20.11
CA ASP A 26 -18.17 5.02 19.52
C ASP A 26 -19.52 4.84 18.82
N VAL A 27 -19.58 5.21 17.53
CA VAL A 27 -20.84 5.18 16.78
C VAL A 27 -21.40 3.76 16.72
N ASP A 28 -20.59 2.75 16.40
CA ASP A 28 -21.08 1.37 16.27
C ASP A 28 -21.55 0.79 17.62
N ALA A 29 -20.82 1.02 18.71
CA ALA A 29 -21.24 0.53 20.02
C ALA A 29 -22.56 1.16 20.48
N LEU A 30 -22.72 2.48 20.31
CA LEU A 30 -23.96 3.18 20.67
C LEU A 30 -25.15 2.75 19.79
N LEU A 31 -24.92 2.52 18.50
CA LEU A 31 -25.94 1.97 17.60
C LEU A 31 -26.38 0.56 18.02
N ARG A 32 -25.44 -0.33 18.39
CA ARG A 32 -25.76 -1.68 18.87
C ARG A 32 -26.51 -1.66 20.19
N ALA A 33 -26.19 -0.71 21.07
CA ALA A 33 -26.89 -0.51 22.33
C ALA A 33 -28.28 0.14 22.16
N GLY A 34 -28.60 0.68 20.98
CA GLY A 34 -29.83 1.43 20.73
C GLY A 34 -29.85 2.80 21.41
N GLU A 35 -28.69 3.34 21.78
CA GLU A 35 -28.53 4.62 22.49
C GLU A 35 -28.54 5.83 21.54
N PHE A 36 -29.54 5.89 20.66
CA PHE A 36 -29.65 6.88 19.58
C PHE A 36 -29.65 8.34 20.06
N ALA A 37 -30.29 8.63 21.19
CA ALA A 37 -30.32 9.99 21.74
C ALA A 37 -28.95 10.44 22.29
N ALA A 38 -28.16 9.51 22.84
CA ALA A 38 -26.80 9.80 23.30
C ALA A 38 -25.87 10.07 22.12
N LEU A 39 -26.07 9.36 21.01
CA LEU A 39 -25.35 9.57 19.75
C LEU A 39 -25.64 10.96 19.16
N ASP A 40 -26.92 11.32 19.02
CA ASP A 40 -27.34 12.66 18.57
C ASP A 40 -26.73 13.77 19.45
N THR A 41 -26.78 13.61 20.77
CA THR A 41 -26.25 14.62 21.73
C THR A 41 -24.75 14.84 21.57
N GLN A 42 -23.96 13.76 21.41
CA GLN A 42 -22.51 13.86 21.26
C GLN A 42 -22.12 14.49 19.92
N LEU A 43 -22.80 14.11 18.84
CA LEU A 43 -22.54 14.65 17.51
C LEU A 43 -23.00 16.10 17.37
N ASP A 44 -24.11 16.49 18.02
CA ASP A 44 -24.54 17.89 18.11
C ASP A 44 -23.52 18.75 18.86
N ALA A 45 -22.96 18.25 19.96
CA ALA A 45 -21.92 18.96 20.71
C ALA A 45 -20.65 19.14 19.86
N ALA A 46 -20.25 18.11 19.12
CA ALA A 46 -19.09 18.17 18.22
C ALA A 46 -19.33 19.14 17.04
N LEU A 47 -20.51 19.09 16.41
CA LEU A 47 -20.90 20.03 15.37
C LEU A 47 -20.89 21.47 15.90
N ALA A 48 -21.47 21.72 17.07
CA ALA A 48 -21.51 23.06 17.66
C ALA A 48 -20.10 23.59 17.96
N ALA A 49 -19.20 22.75 18.51
CA ALA A 49 -17.82 23.11 18.78
C ALA A 49 -17.06 23.47 17.49
N SER A 50 -17.31 22.75 16.39
CA SER A 50 -16.66 22.95 15.09
C SER A 50 -16.83 24.37 14.51
N PHE A 51 -17.87 25.11 14.92
CA PHE A 51 -18.11 26.47 14.45
C PHE A 51 -17.18 27.53 15.06
N THR A 52 -16.53 27.20 16.18
CA THR A 52 -15.85 28.20 17.02
C THR A 52 -14.39 27.90 17.27
N ASP A 53 -13.97 26.65 17.08
CA ASP A 53 -12.61 26.19 17.38
C ASP A 53 -12.03 25.38 16.22
N ARG A 54 -10.81 25.75 15.79
CA ARG A 54 -10.12 25.11 14.67
C ARG A 54 -9.76 23.65 14.95
N THR A 55 -9.47 23.29 16.21
CA THR A 55 -9.20 21.89 16.61
C THR A 55 -10.48 21.08 16.57
N ALA A 56 -11.60 21.63 17.05
CA ALA A 56 -12.92 21.01 16.96
C ALA A 56 -13.39 20.86 15.50
N GLU A 57 -13.09 21.81 14.62
CA GLU A 57 -13.28 21.66 13.18
C GLU A 57 -12.49 20.47 12.64
N ALA A 58 -11.19 20.40 12.94
CA ALA A 58 -10.32 19.29 12.51
C ALA A 58 -10.91 17.94 12.97
N LEU A 59 -11.27 17.85 14.25
CA LEU A 59 -11.89 16.67 14.85
C LEU A 59 -13.17 16.29 14.11
N TYR A 60 -14.07 17.24 13.83
CA TYR A 60 -15.32 16.93 13.15
C TYR A 60 -15.13 16.54 11.68
N VAL A 61 -14.13 17.10 10.99
CA VAL A 61 -13.79 16.74 9.61
C VAL A 61 -13.19 15.33 9.51
N ASP A 62 -12.28 14.99 10.42
CA ASP A 62 -11.46 13.77 10.33
C ASP A 62 -12.01 12.61 11.16
N ALA A 63 -12.50 12.86 12.38
CA ALA A 63 -12.93 11.80 13.30
C ALA A 63 -14.33 11.25 12.97
N LEU A 64 -15.29 12.07 12.50
CA LEU A 64 -16.62 11.55 12.21
C LEU A 64 -16.63 10.42 11.15
N PRO A 65 -15.94 10.54 9.99
CA PRO A 65 -15.81 9.42 9.07
C PRO A 65 -15.15 8.18 9.69
N ALA A 66 -14.13 8.39 10.54
CA ALA A 66 -13.42 7.31 11.23
C ALA A 66 -14.28 6.60 12.27
N ASP A 67 -15.06 7.34 13.06
CA ASP A 67 -15.97 6.81 14.08
C ASP A 67 -17.09 5.96 13.44
N VAL A 68 -17.47 6.26 12.18
CA VAL A 68 -18.45 5.49 11.40
C VAL A 68 -17.82 4.25 10.74
N GLN A 69 -16.49 4.15 10.64
CA GLN A 69 -15.79 3.06 9.94
C GLN A 69 -16.16 1.65 10.45
N PRO A 70 -16.26 1.36 11.76
CA PRO A 70 -16.68 0.03 12.22
C PRO A 70 -18.09 -0.37 11.74
N CYS A 71 -18.97 0.61 11.55
CA CYS A 71 -20.30 0.40 10.98
C CYS A 71 -20.20 0.15 9.47
N ILE A 72 -19.30 0.82 8.76
CA ILE A 72 -19.04 0.60 7.33
C ILE A 72 -18.49 -0.82 7.08
N ASP A 73 -17.54 -1.26 7.90
CA ASP A 73 -16.90 -2.58 7.80
C ASP A 73 -17.90 -3.71 8.02
N ALA A 74 -18.96 -3.47 8.81
CA ALA A 74 -20.07 -4.40 9.01
C ALA A 74 -21.01 -4.53 7.79
N GLY A 75 -20.78 -3.76 6.71
CA GLY A 75 -21.53 -3.83 5.46
C GLY A 75 -23.04 -3.68 5.65
N ALA A 76 -23.83 -4.55 5.02
CA ALA A 76 -25.28 -4.54 5.08
C ALA A 76 -25.86 -4.50 6.52
N GLU A 77 -25.19 -5.12 7.50
CA GLU A 77 -25.63 -5.06 8.89
C GLU A 77 -25.42 -3.67 9.50
N GLY A 78 -24.32 -3.01 9.17
CA GLY A 78 -24.05 -1.64 9.58
C GLY A 78 -25.07 -0.66 9.01
N LEU A 79 -25.38 -0.77 7.71
CA LEU A 79 -26.44 0.00 7.10
C LEU A 79 -27.79 -0.20 7.82
N ALA A 80 -28.11 -1.44 8.21
CA ALA A 80 -29.33 -1.73 8.94
C ALA A 80 -29.37 -1.04 10.31
N ARG A 81 -28.23 -0.91 11.00
CA ARG A 81 -28.11 -0.17 12.27
C ARG A 81 -28.34 1.33 12.07
N LEU A 82 -27.74 1.94 11.05
CA LEU A 82 -27.97 3.33 10.69
C LEU A 82 -29.46 3.60 10.38
N ARG A 83 -30.09 2.71 9.62
CA ARG A 83 -31.53 2.82 9.31
C ARG A 83 -32.43 2.58 10.52
N ALA A 84 -32.02 1.76 11.48
CA ALA A 84 -32.73 1.60 12.75
C ALA A 84 -32.71 2.91 13.56
N TRP A 85 -31.58 3.63 13.56
CA TRP A 85 -31.49 4.96 14.16
C TRP A 85 -32.43 5.95 13.47
N GLN A 86 -32.46 5.99 12.13
CA GLN A 86 -33.39 6.83 11.37
C GLN A 86 -34.86 6.50 11.65
N ALA A 87 -35.19 5.22 11.79
CA ALA A 87 -36.55 4.78 12.12
C ALA A 87 -36.96 5.17 13.54
N ALA A 88 -36.03 5.09 14.49
CA ALA A 88 -36.26 5.46 15.89
C ALA A 88 -36.34 6.99 16.08
N ASN A 89 -35.55 7.76 15.33
CA ASN A 89 -35.57 9.22 15.33
C ASN A 89 -35.50 9.78 13.90
N PRO A 90 -36.65 9.92 13.20
CA PRO A 90 -36.69 10.45 11.84
C PRO A 90 -36.20 11.90 11.69
N ARG A 91 -36.03 12.61 12.82
CA ARG A 91 -35.52 13.98 12.87
C ARG A 91 -34.01 14.06 13.12
N SER A 92 -33.32 12.94 13.33
CA SER A 92 -31.86 12.94 13.47
C SER A 92 -31.21 13.28 12.14
N ALA A 93 -30.63 14.48 12.03
CA ALA A 93 -29.83 14.87 10.88
C ALA A 93 -28.53 14.05 10.81
N HIS A 94 -27.93 13.72 11.95
CA HIS A 94 -26.69 12.93 12.03
C HIS A 94 -26.85 11.50 11.55
N ALA A 95 -28.03 10.89 11.73
CA ALA A 95 -28.33 9.57 11.17
C ALA A 95 -28.25 9.55 9.64
N TRP A 96 -28.69 10.63 9.00
CA TRP A 96 -28.59 10.80 7.55
C TRP A 96 -27.18 11.18 7.10
N LEU A 97 -26.46 11.98 7.89
CA LEU A 97 -25.06 12.32 7.60
C LEU A 97 -24.15 11.09 7.69
N CYS A 98 -24.33 10.23 8.70
CA CYS A 98 -23.58 8.98 8.83
C CYS A 98 -23.90 8.02 7.68
N GLU A 99 -25.16 7.93 7.23
CA GLU A 99 -25.50 7.18 6.01
C GLU A 99 -24.85 7.80 4.75
N ALA A 100 -24.73 9.13 4.66
CA ALA A 100 -24.00 9.77 3.57
C ALA A 100 -22.51 9.37 3.57
N HIS A 101 -21.85 9.36 4.72
CA HIS A 101 -20.47 8.87 4.85
C HIS A 101 -20.35 7.37 4.52
N TYR A 102 -21.31 6.55 4.95
CA TYR A 102 -21.37 5.13 4.61
C TYR A 102 -21.39 4.91 3.10
N TRP A 103 -22.29 5.60 2.38
CA TRP A 103 -22.38 5.49 0.93
C TRP A 103 -21.17 6.10 0.21
N HIS A 104 -20.60 7.18 0.74
CA HIS A 104 -19.42 7.79 0.15
C HIS A 104 -18.22 6.86 0.20
N HIS A 105 -18.04 6.14 1.31
CA HIS A 105 -17.03 5.10 1.44
C HIS A 105 -17.26 3.97 0.43
N TRP A 106 -18.47 3.40 0.38
CA TRP A 106 -18.78 2.32 -0.56
C TRP A 106 -18.64 2.73 -2.03
N ALA A 107 -18.82 4.01 -2.37
CA ALA A 107 -18.55 4.52 -3.71
C ALA A 107 -17.06 4.38 -4.09
N TYR A 108 -16.15 4.65 -3.16
CA TYR A 108 -14.71 4.42 -3.37
C TYR A 108 -14.34 2.94 -3.36
N GLU A 109 -14.91 2.14 -2.46
CA GLU A 109 -14.68 0.70 -2.43
C GLU A 109 -15.09 0.01 -3.73
N TYR A 110 -16.22 0.39 -4.33
CA TYR A 110 -16.66 -0.16 -5.61
C TYR A 110 -15.86 0.35 -6.81
N ARG A 111 -15.40 1.60 -6.77
CA ARG A 111 -14.49 2.13 -7.79
C ARG A 111 -13.11 1.43 -7.71
N GLY A 112 -12.63 1.15 -6.51
CA GLY A 112 -11.27 0.70 -6.25
C GLY A 112 -10.22 1.83 -6.35
N GLY A 113 -8.98 1.51 -5.96
CA GLY A 113 -7.85 2.45 -5.92
C GLY A 113 -7.12 2.70 -7.25
N GLY A 114 -7.55 2.06 -8.34
CA GLY A 114 -6.91 2.14 -9.64
C GLY A 114 -7.16 3.46 -10.40
N TRP A 115 -6.43 3.64 -11.50
CA TRP A 115 -6.70 4.71 -12.48
C TRP A 115 -8.11 4.54 -13.04
N ALA A 116 -8.77 5.64 -13.42
CA ALA A 116 -10.16 5.62 -13.90
C ALA A 116 -10.41 4.64 -15.05
N GLU A 117 -9.41 4.45 -15.93
CA GLU A 117 -9.43 3.53 -17.06
C GLU A 117 -9.29 2.04 -16.67
N THR A 118 -8.85 1.76 -15.44
CA THR A 118 -8.68 0.40 -14.90
C THR A 118 -9.89 -0.07 -14.09
N VAL A 119 -10.87 0.81 -13.85
CA VAL A 119 -12.08 0.50 -13.09
C VAL A 119 -13.06 -0.27 -13.98
N THR A 120 -13.63 -1.36 -13.46
CA THR A 120 -14.61 -2.16 -14.19
C THR A 120 -15.91 -1.39 -14.43
N GLU A 121 -16.68 -1.78 -15.44
CA GLU A 121 -18.01 -1.21 -15.67
C GLU A 121 -18.91 -1.36 -14.44
N ALA A 122 -18.94 -2.55 -13.83
CA ALA A 122 -19.67 -2.81 -12.59
C ALA A 122 -19.21 -1.89 -11.45
N GLY A 123 -17.89 -1.63 -11.35
CA GLY A 123 -17.32 -0.70 -10.38
C GLY A 123 -17.83 0.73 -10.56
N TRP A 124 -17.84 1.25 -11.78
CA TRP A 124 -18.40 2.58 -12.06
C TRP A 124 -19.91 2.64 -11.80
N ILE A 125 -20.68 1.63 -12.20
CA ILE A 125 -22.11 1.57 -11.94
C ILE A 125 -22.39 1.60 -10.42
N GLY A 126 -21.69 0.75 -9.65
CA GLY A 126 -21.81 0.70 -8.20
C GLY A 126 -21.41 2.02 -7.53
N ALA A 127 -20.32 2.64 -7.98
CA ALA A 127 -19.84 3.92 -7.47
C ALA A 127 -20.85 5.05 -7.69
N HIS A 128 -21.42 5.20 -8.90
CA HIS A 128 -22.42 6.22 -9.19
C HIS A 128 -23.74 6.01 -8.42
N ALA A 129 -24.14 4.75 -8.20
CA ALA A 129 -25.29 4.42 -7.38
C ALA A 129 -25.09 4.86 -5.92
N CYS A 130 -23.91 4.56 -5.36
CA CYS A 130 -23.54 5.00 -4.00
C CYS A 130 -23.36 6.52 -3.91
N ALA A 131 -22.82 7.17 -4.93
CA ALA A 131 -22.74 8.64 -5.00
C ALA A 131 -24.13 9.28 -4.97
N THR A 132 -25.11 8.71 -5.68
CA THR A 132 -26.51 9.18 -5.64
C THR A 132 -27.09 9.07 -4.22
N LEU A 133 -26.90 7.93 -3.55
CA LEU A 133 -27.36 7.73 -2.17
C LEU A 133 -26.67 8.67 -1.18
N THR A 134 -25.36 8.90 -1.34
CA THR A 134 -24.57 9.88 -0.58
C THR A 134 -25.22 11.27 -0.65
N ILE A 135 -25.48 11.73 -1.87
CA ILE A 135 -26.01 13.07 -2.12
C ILE A 135 -27.42 13.20 -1.53
N VAL A 136 -28.30 12.23 -1.75
CA VAL A 136 -29.67 12.28 -1.22
C VAL A 136 -29.68 12.25 0.31
N ALA A 137 -28.86 11.40 0.94
CA ALA A 137 -28.74 11.33 2.40
C ALA A 137 -28.20 12.64 2.98
N ALA A 138 -27.17 13.23 2.38
CA ALA A 138 -26.64 14.53 2.79
C ALA A 138 -27.68 15.67 2.63
N LEU A 139 -28.44 15.69 1.54
CA LEU A 139 -29.52 16.67 1.36
C LEU A 139 -30.65 16.51 2.39
N ARG A 140 -31.00 15.27 2.79
CA ARG A 140 -31.93 15.02 3.90
C ARG A 140 -31.40 15.58 5.21
N ALA A 141 -30.13 15.30 5.52
CA ALA A 141 -29.48 15.81 6.72
C ALA A 141 -29.55 17.34 6.77
N LEU A 142 -29.31 18.00 5.63
CA LEU A 142 -29.34 19.46 5.50
C LEU A 142 -30.76 20.06 5.59
N VAL A 143 -31.79 19.35 5.12
CA VAL A 143 -33.20 19.75 5.33
C VAL A 143 -33.54 19.71 6.84
N LEU A 144 -33.06 18.70 7.55
CA LEU A 144 -33.33 18.54 8.99
C LEU A 144 -32.51 19.50 9.86
N ALA A 145 -31.26 19.77 9.48
CA ALA A 145 -30.34 20.67 10.18
C ALA A 145 -29.65 21.63 9.19
N PRO A 146 -30.20 22.85 8.98
CA PRO A 146 -29.65 23.84 8.06
C PRO A 146 -28.21 24.30 8.37
N THR A 147 -27.72 24.05 9.58
CA THR A 147 -26.34 24.36 10.00
C THR A 147 -25.34 23.23 9.72
N MET A 148 -25.77 22.11 9.15
CA MET A 148 -24.92 20.93 8.94
C MET A 148 -23.97 21.12 7.75
N TRP A 149 -22.91 21.92 7.94
CA TRP A 149 -21.93 22.25 6.89
C TRP A 149 -21.20 21.02 6.32
N SER A 150 -21.12 19.92 7.07
CA SER A 150 -20.53 18.66 6.58
C SER A 150 -21.35 18.00 5.46
N ALA A 151 -22.66 18.28 5.39
CA ALA A 151 -23.52 17.76 4.33
C ALA A 151 -23.13 18.28 2.93
N PRO A 152 -23.05 19.60 2.66
CA PRO A 152 -22.53 20.08 1.38
C PRO A 152 -21.06 19.73 1.17
N LYS A 153 -20.24 19.55 2.23
CA LYS A 153 -18.86 19.07 2.11
C LYS A 153 -18.78 17.66 1.53
N VAL A 154 -19.57 16.70 2.05
CA VAL A 154 -19.57 15.32 1.52
C VAL A 154 -20.17 15.25 0.11
N ILE A 155 -21.13 16.13 -0.20
CA ILE A 155 -21.61 16.27 -1.58
C ILE A 155 -20.49 16.80 -2.47
N PHE A 156 -19.77 17.84 -2.02
CA PHE A 156 -18.61 18.40 -2.73
C PHE A 156 -17.56 17.32 -3.04
N THR A 157 -17.15 16.50 -2.06
CA THR A 157 -16.18 15.42 -2.30
C THR A 157 -16.73 14.36 -3.26
N SER A 158 -18.01 14.01 -3.13
CA SER A 158 -18.68 13.06 -4.01
C SER A 158 -18.74 13.55 -5.46
N VAL A 159 -19.24 14.77 -5.71
CA VAL A 159 -19.36 15.29 -7.10
C VAL A 159 -18.01 15.54 -7.74
N SER A 160 -16.99 15.89 -6.94
CA SER A 160 -15.63 16.07 -7.46
C SER A 160 -15.01 14.73 -7.91
N SER A 161 -15.43 13.62 -7.29
CA SER A 161 -14.84 12.30 -7.51
C SER A 161 -15.61 11.44 -8.51
N PHE A 162 -16.93 11.59 -8.56
CA PHE A 162 -17.86 10.74 -9.33
C PHE A 162 -18.73 11.54 -10.31
N GLY A 163 -18.49 12.86 -10.43
CA GLY A 163 -19.27 13.74 -11.30
C GLY A 163 -20.57 14.23 -10.66
N GLU A 164 -21.08 15.36 -11.17
CA GLU A 164 -22.36 15.93 -10.75
C GLU A 164 -23.49 15.41 -11.65
N PRO A 165 -24.51 14.73 -11.10
CA PRO A 165 -25.62 14.24 -11.91
C PRO A 165 -26.57 15.38 -12.33
N GLU A 166 -27.19 15.24 -13.51
CA GLU A 166 -28.06 16.28 -14.08
C GLU A 166 -29.23 16.66 -13.17
N TRP A 167 -29.82 15.68 -12.46
CA TRP A 167 -30.91 15.93 -11.52
C TRP A 167 -30.48 16.86 -10.37
N LEU A 168 -29.23 16.79 -9.93
CA LEU A 168 -28.68 17.62 -8.86
C LEU A 168 -28.48 19.05 -9.36
N THR A 169 -27.93 19.19 -10.58
CA THR A 169 -27.82 20.47 -11.27
C THR A 169 -29.20 21.14 -11.42
N GLN A 170 -30.21 20.36 -11.82
CA GLN A 170 -31.58 20.84 -11.94
C GLN A 170 -32.17 21.25 -10.60
N LEU A 171 -31.96 20.44 -9.55
CA LEU A 171 -32.42 20.73 -8.19
C LEU A 171 -31.90 22.07 -7.69
N VAL A 172 -30.59 22.31 -7.85
CA VAL A 172 -29.93 23.55 -7.42
C VAL A 172 -30.44 24.76 -8.21
N ARG A 173 -30.60 24.60 -9.53
CA ARG A 173 -31.07 25.67 -10.42
C ARG A 173 -32.52 26.06 -10.17
N GLU A 174 -33.40 25.07 -9.98
CA GLU A 174 -34.84 25.28 -9.83
C GLU A 174 -35.29 25.43 -8.38
N ARG A 175 -34.39 25.18 -7.42
CA ARG A 175 -34.67 25.17 -5.97
C ARG A 175 -35.86 24.28 -5.59
N ARG A 176 -35.99 23.14 -6.27
CA ARG A 176 -37.01 22.12 -6.02
C ARG A 176 -36.56 20.78 -6.56
N TRP A 177 -37.03 19.69 -5.97
CA TRP A 177 -36.78 18.37 -6.47
C TRP A 177 -37.45 18.16 -7.85
N PRO A 178 -36.73 17.63 -8.85
CA PRO A 178 -37.30 17.37 -10.16
C PRO A 178 -38.22 16.14 -10.17
N VAL A 179 -38.05 15.24 -9.20
CA VAL A 179 -38.80 13.98 -9.03
C VAL A 179 -38.97 13.66 -7.54
N THR A 180 -39.99 12.87 -7.20
CA THR A 180 -40.23 12.39 -5.83
C THR A 180 -39.39 11.16 -5.47
N GLU A 181 -38.94 10.40 -6.46
CA GLU A 181 -38.11 9.20 -6.31
C GLU A 181 -37.09 9.13 -7.44
N LEU A 182 -35.87 8.70 -7.12
CA LEU A 182 -34.79 8.45 -8.07
C LEU A 182 -34.62 6.94 -8.27
N HIS A 183 -34.52 6.51 -9.52
CA HIS A 183 -34.15 5.15 -9.86
C HIS A 183 -32.64 5.08 -10.12
N LEU A 184 -31.94 4.19 -9.43
CA LEU A 184 -30.51 4.00 -9.62
C LEU A 184 -30.28 3.34 -10.97
N ASN A 185 -29.39 3.93 -11.78
CA ASN A 185 -29.01 3.32 -13.05
C ASN A 185 -28.03 2.18 -12.80
N THR A 186 -28.55 0.96 -12.67
CA THR A 186 -27.77 -0.27 -12.54
C THR A 186 -27.89 -1.19 -13.75
N GLY A 187 -28.16 -0.61 -14.92
CA GLY A 187 -28.26 -1.35 -16.17
C GLY A 187 -26.89 -1.80 -16.64
N ALA A 188 -26.61 -3.10 -16.55
CA ALA A 188 -25.48 -3.75 -17.19
C ALA A 188 -25.92 -4.39 -18.52
N GLU A 189 -25.12 -4.21 -19.57
CA GLU A 189 -25.45 -4.69 -20.93
C GLU A 189 -25.38 -6.22 -21.04
N ASP A 190 -24.49 -6.87 -20.28
CA ASP A 190 -24.30 -8.32 -20.27
C ASP A 190 -24.60 -8.97 -18.91
N ASP A 191 -24.86 -10.28 -18.94
CA ASP A 191 -25.24 -11.05 -17.74
C ASP A 191 -24.07 -11.26 -16.76
N ALA A 192 -22.82 -11.21 -17.21
CA ALA A 192 -21.66 -11.38 -16.32
C ALA A 192 -21.47 -10.12 -15.46
N THR A 193 -21.51 -8.93 -16.07
CA THR A 193 -21.47 -7.64 -15.37
C THR A 193 -22.65 -7.50 -14.41
N ARG A 194 -23.85 -7.97 -14.78
CA ARG A 194 -25.01 -7.99 -13.88
C ARG A 194 -24.78 -8.88 -12.65
N ALA A 195 -24.22 -10.08 -12.85
CA ALA A 195 -23.94 -11.01 -11.76
C ALA A 195 -22.82 -10.49 -10.84
N GLU A 196 -21.80 -9.84 -11.40
CA GLU A 196 -20.76 -9.16 -10.63
C GLU A 196 -21.36 -8.03 -9.79
N LEU A 197 -22.14 -7.14 -10.41
CA LEU A 197 -22.79 -6.03 -9.73
C LEU A 197 -23.69 -6.51 -8.59
N GLN A 198 -24.47 -7.57 -8.78
CA GLN A 198 -25.30 -8.15 -7.72
C GLN A 198 -24.47 -8.61 -6.51
N ARG A 199 -23.32 -9.26 -6.74
CA ARG A 199 -22.40 -9.66 -5.67
C ARG A 199 -21.78 -8.46 -4.97
N MET A 200 -21.38 -7.44 -5.73
CA MET A 200 -20.82 -6.21 -5.18
C MET A 200 -21.83 -5.53 -4.26
N LEU A 201 -23.01 -5.19 -4.78
CA LEU A 201 -24.05 -4.43 -4.07
C LEU A 201 -24.54 -5.12 -2.78
N ALA A 202 -24.52 -6.46 -2.75
CA ALA A 202 -24.88 -7.23 -1.56
C ALA A 202 -23.97 -6.92 -0.36
N ARG A 203 -22.69 -6.58 -0.58
CA ARG A 203 -21.73 -6.25 0.49
C ARG A 203 -22.15 -4.99 1.26
N SER A 204 -22.56 -3.95 0.53
CA SER A 204 -23.04 -2.70 1.14
C SER A 204 -24.52 -2.74 1.57
N GLY A 205 -25.27 -3.78 1.20
CA GLY A 205 -26.71 -3.84 1.40
C GLY A 205 -27.51 -2.92 0.46
N LEU A 206 -26.90 -2.46 -0.64
CA LEU A 206 -27.60 -1.67 -1.66
C LEU A 206 -28.58 -2.58 -2.42
N ASN A 207 -29.85 -2.19 -2.44
CA ASN A 207 -30.87 -2.82 -3.27
C ASN A 207 -31.25 -1.88 -4.42
N PRO A 208 -30.86 -2.18 -5.67
CA PRO A 208 -31.10 -1.29 -6.80
C PRO A 208 -32.57 -1.26 -7.26
N ASP A 209 -33.36 -2.25 -6.88
CA ASP A 209 -34.79 -2.34 -7.25
C ASP A 209 -35.66 -1.41 -6.40
N VAL A 210 -35.14 -0.90 -5.28
CA VAL A 210 -35.86 0.01 -4.39
C VAL A 210 -35.56 1.45 -4.80
N PRO A 211 -36.56 2.23 -5.25
CA PRO A 211 -36.37 3.64 -5.59
C PRO A 211 -35.87 4.43 -4.38
N VAL A 212 -34.97 5.37 -4.63
CA VAL A 212 -34.46 6.28 -3.61
C VAL A 212 -35.45 7.42 -3.46
N ALA A 213 -36.21 7.44 -2.36
CA ALA A 213 -37.11 8.54 -2.08
C ALA A 213 -36.34 9.87 -2.02
N CYS A 214 -36.89 10.94 -2.56
CA CYS A 214 -36.35 12.28 -2.45
C CYS A 214 -36.96 13.01 -1.23
N PRO A 215 -36.20 13.87 -0.53
CA PRO A 215 -36.80 14.87 0.37
C PRO A 215 -37.94 15.63 -0.31
N ALA A 216 -39.01 15.92 0.45
CA ALA A 216 -40.12 16.74 -0.07
C ALA A 216 -39.71 18.22 -0.24
N GLU A 217 -38.79 18.68 0.61
CA GLU A 217 -38.37 20.08 0.69
C GLU A 217 -36.97 20.28 0.08
N PHE A 218 -36.74 21.48 -0.44
CA PHE A 218 -35.41 21.93 -0.84
C PHE A 218 -34.65 22.40 0.41
N PRO A 219 -33.35 22.07 0.58
CA PRO A 219 -32.60 22.56 1.74
C PRO A 219 -32.34 24.07 1.64
N ASP A 220 -33.05 24.85 2.44
CA ASP A 220 -32.99 26.32 2.41
C ASP A 220 -31.59 26.90 2.70
N ALA A 221 -30.74 26.14 3.39
CA ALA A 221 -29.35 26.47 3.67
C ALA A 221 -28.48 26.62 2.40
N LEU A 222 -28.91 26.07 1.26
CA LEU A 222 -28.13 26.11 0.03
C LEU A 222 -28.24 27.48 -0.67
N PRO A 223 -27.10 28.07 -1.09
CA PRO A 223 -27.08 29.37 -1.74
C PRO A 223 -27.84 29.32 -3.07
N GLY A 224 -28.67 30.34 -3.31
CA GLY A 224 -29.44 30.50 -4.54
C GLY A 224 -28.75 31.40 -5.58
N PRO A 225 -29.33 31.51 -6.79
CA PRO A 225 -28.84 32.43 -7.81
C PRO A 225 -28.90 33.89 -7.30
N VAL A 226 -27.75 34.57 -7.28
CA VAL A 226 -27.67 35.99 -6.93
C VAL A 226 -27.83 36.84 -8.19
N GLN A 227 -28.68 37.88 -8.13
CA GLN A 227 -28.93 38.75 -9.27
C GLN A 227 -27.61 39.36 -9.81
N GLY A 228 -27.33 39.15 -11.10
CA GLY A 228 -26.12 39.65 -11.77
C GLY A 228 -24.88 38.75 -11.62
N LYS A 229 -24.93 37.66 -10.85
CA LYS A 229 -23.86 36.66 -10.77
C LYS A 229 -24.33 35.33 -11.35
N LYS A 230 -23.49 34.68 -12.16
CA LYS A 230 -23.75 33.31 -12.61
C LYS A 230 -23.56 32.38 -11.42
N LEU A 231 -24.49 31.44 -11.27
CA LEU A 231 -24.35 30.35 -10.31
C LEU A 231 -23.12 29.52 -10.68
N ARG A 232 -22.27 29.22 -9.69
CA ARG A 232 -21.17 28.29 -9.87
C ARG A 232 -21.71 26.89 -10.16
N LYS A 233 -20.87 26.01 -10.70
CA LYS A 233 -21.23 24.63 -11.06
C LYS A 233 -20.32 23.65 -10.33
N GLU A 234 -20.79 22.41 -10.19
CA GLU A 234 -20.00 21.27 -9.71
C GLU A 234 -19.31 21.58 -8.37
N LYS A 235 -18.06 21.12 -8.21
CA LYS A 235 -17.24 21.30 -7.01
C LYS A 235 -17.20 22.73 -6.48
N TRP A 236 -17.28 23.73 -7.36
CA TRP A 236 -17.26 25.13 -6.97
C TRP A 236 -18.54 25.58 -6.26
N TYR A 237 -19.70 25.10 -6.72
CA TYR A 237 -20.97 25.39 -6.06
C TYR A 237 -21.04 24.75 -4.67
N TRP A 238 -20.66 23.48 -4.57
CA TRP A 238 -20.75 22.75 -3.30
C TRP A 238 -19.72 23.21 -2.27
N MET A 239 -18.54 23.68 -2.71
CA MET A 239 -17.62 24.36 -1.82
C MET A 239 -18.17 25.73 -1.37
N GLU A 240 -18.77 26.51 -2.28
CA GLU A 240 -19.45 27.76 -1.92
C GLU A 240 -20.61 27.51 -0.94
N ALA A 241 -21.39 26.45 -1.13
CA ALA A 241 -22.46 26.06 -0.21
C ALA A 241 -21.93 25.68 1.18
N THR A 242 -20.80 24.96 1.24
CA THR A 242 -20.12 24.63 2.50
C THR A 242 -19.68 25.90 3.24
N LEU A 243 -19.04 26.82 2.54
CA LEU A 243 -18.60 28.11 3.10
C LEU A 243 -19.77 29.07 3.38
N HIS A 244 -20.90 28.92 2.71
CA HIS A 244 -22.09 29.72 3.00
C HIS A 244 -22.65 29.42 4.39
N ILE A 245 -22.65 28.14 4.79
CA ILE A 245 -23.10 27.70 6.11
C ILE A 245 -22.04 28.04 7.17
N HIS A 246 -20.78 27.79 6.86
CA HIS A 246 -19.67 28.11 7.76
C HIS A 246 -18.49 28.73 7.01
N PRO A 247 -18.38 30.07 6.98
CA PRO A 247 -17.40 30.78 6.15
C PRO A 247 -15.94 30.57 6.52
N HIS A 248 -15.66 30.10 7.74
CA HIS A 248 -14.30 29.99 8.26
C HIS A 248 -13.72 28.58 8.18
N GLN A 249 -14.31 27.68 7.40
CA GLN A 249 -13.88 26.27 7.30
C GLN A 249 -12.52 26.11 6.63
N TYR A 250 -11.47 25.90 7.41
CA TYR A 250 -10.11 25.71 6.92
C TYR A 250 -9.86 24.31 6.34
N PHE A 251 -10.31 23.25 7.02
CA PHE A 251 -10.00 21.88 6.59
C PHE A 251 -10.77 21.50 5.32
N SER A 252 -12.00 22.02 5.18
CA SER A 252 -12.76 21.91 3.93
C SER A 252 -12.06 22.63 2.77
N MET A 253 -11.46 23.81 3.00
CA MET A 253 -10.66 24.51 1.98
C MET A 253 -9.42 23.73 1.58
N ARG A 254 -8.76 23.07 2.54
CA ARG A 254 -7.61 22.21 2.25
C ARG A 254 -8.00 21.03 1.36
N THR A 255 -9.11 20.35 1.66
CA THR A 255 -9.67 19.31 0.77
C THR A 255 -9.99 19.88 -0.60
N PHE A 256 -10.55 21.09 -0.67
CA PHE A 256 -10.89 21.75 -1.93
C PHE A 256 -9.68 21.97 -2.84
N ILE A 257 -8.56 22.41 -2.27
CA ILE A 257 -7.31 22.61 -3.02
C ILE A 257 -6.82 21.33 -3.69
N TRP A 258 -6.96 20.18 -3.04
CA TRP A 258 -6.61 18.90 -3.64
C TRP A 258 -7.38 18.65 -4.95
N TYR A 259 -8.69 18.91 -4.96
CA TYR A 259 -9.52 18.82 -6.18
C TYR A 259 -9.33 19.99 -7.16
N MET A 260 -8.48 20.97 -6.84
CA MET A 260 -8.05 22.05 -7.73
C MET A 260 -6.69 21.77 -8.39
N GLN A 261 -6.03 20.66 -8.06
CA GLN A 261 -4.79 20.27 -8.69
C GLN A 261 -4.99 19.92 -10.18
N PRO A 262 -3.95 19.97 -11.02
CA PRO A 262 -4.02 19.67 -12.46
C PRO A 262 -4.67 18.32 -12.78
N ARG A 263 -4.41 17.28 -11.97
CA ARG A 263 -5.01 15.94 -12.12
C ARG A 263 -6.55 15.93 -12.04
N TRP A 264 -7.14 16.96 -11.42
CA TRP A 264 -8.58 17.15 -11.25
C TRP A 264 -9.14 18.26 -12.17
N GLY A 265 -8.44 18.59 -13.26
CA GLY A 265 -8.84 19.62 -14.22
C GLY A 265 -8.70 21.06 -13.70
N GLY A 266 -7.92 21.26 -12.64
CA GLY A 266 -7.58 22.59 -12.12
C GLY A 266 -6.17 23.05 -12.52
N SER A 267 -5.60 23.99 -11.76
CA SER A 267 -4.23 24.47 -11.95
C SER A 267 -3.70 25.09 -10.65
N HIS A 268 -2.37 25.15 -10.48
CA HIS A 268 -1.79 25.81 -9.31
C HIS A 268 -2.07 27.32 -9.28
N ASP A 269 -2.27 27.96 -10.44
CA ASP A 269 -2.69 29.35 -10.51
C ASP A 269 -4.11 29.55 -9.97
N HIS A 270 -5.01 28.60 -10.23
CA HIS A 270 -6.32 28.62 -9.58
C HIS A 270 -6.20 28.48 -8.07
N VAL A 271 -5.30 27.64 -7.56
CA VAL A 271 -5.05 27.50 -6.11
C VAL A 271 -4.57 28.81 -5.52
N ARG A 272 -3.58 29.47 -6.14
CA ARG A 272 -3.09 30.80 -5.71
C ARG A 272 -4.21 31.84 -5.71
N ALA A 273 -4.98 31.92 -6.80
CA ALA A 273 -6.10 32.85 -6.92
C ALA A 273 -7.20 32.59 -5.88
N PHE A 274 -7.43 31.34 -5.49
CA PHE A 274 -8.39 31.00 -4.43
C PHE A 274 -7.88 31.46 -3.04
N VAL A 275 -6.60 31.23 -2.72
CA VAL A 275 -5.99 31.67 -1.46
C VAL A 275 -5.95 33.20 -1.35
N ASP A 276 -5.83 33.91 -2.47
CA ASP A 276 -5.85 35.38 -2.53
C ASP A 276 -7.27 35.98 -2.55
N SER A 277 -8.31 35.14 -2.65
CA SER A 277 -9.70 35.61 -2.75
C SER A 277 -10.31 36.00 -1.39
N ASP A 278 -11.44 36.72 -1.43
CA ASP A 278 -12.22 37.10 -0.24
C ASP A 278 -12.63 35.89 0.63
N ALA A 279 -12.78 34.71 0.03
CA ALA A 279 -13.11 33.48 0.77
C ALA A 279 -12.04 33.13 1.81
N CYS A 280 -10.77 33.44 1.52
CA CYS A 280 -9.62 33.15 2.38
C CYS A 280 -9.13 34.39 3.16
N ALA A 281 -9.84 35.52 3.10
CA ALA A 281 -9.39 36.79 3.70
C ALA A 281 -9.25 36.71 5.23
N HIS A 282 -10.04 35.86 5.88
CA HIS A 282 -10.01 35.64 7.33
C HIS A 282 -8.87 34.72 7.80
N LEU A 283 -8.23 33.98 6.88
CA LEU A 283 -7.14 33.07 7.21
C LEU A 283 -5.87 33.85 7.56
N ASP A 284 -5.16 33.37 8.57
CA ASP A 284 -3.86 33.96 8.91
C ASP A 284 -2.76 33.57 7.90
N ALA A 285 -1.58 34.16 8.06
CA ALA A 285 -0.45 33.89 7.15
C ALA A 285 -0.01 32.41 7.18
N VAL A 286 -0.11 31.75 8.32
CA VAL A 286 0.27 30.34 8.47
C VAL A 286 -0.74 29.44 7.76
N GLU A 287 -2.03 29.68 7.93
CA GLU A 287 -3.10 28.95 7.26
C GLU A 287 -3.00 29.09 5.73
N LYS A 288 -2.77 30.31 5.23
CA LYS A 288 -2.55 30.55 3.79
C LYS A 288 -1.31 29.84 3.26
N ASP A 289 -0.18 29.92 3.98
CA ASP A 289 1.05 29.20 3.62
C ASP A 289 0.81 27.68 3.58
N ARG A 290 0.00 27.16 4.50
CA ARG A 290 -0.35 25.74 4.52
C ARG A 290 -1.19 25.32 3.31
N LEU A 291 -2.16 26.12 2.91
CA LEU A 291 -2.95 25.88 1.70
C LEU A 291 -2.07 25.88 0.43
N LEU A 292 -1.15 26.83 0.34
CA LEU A 292 -0.19 26.93 -0.78
C LEU A 292 0.84 25.80 -0.78
N HIS A 293 1.11 25.17 0.37
CA HIS A 293 2.03 24.04 0.46
C HIS A 293 1.58 22.83 -0.38
N GLU A 294 0.28 22.65 -0.58
CA GLU A 294 -0.27 21.56 -1.40
C GLU A 294 0.13 21.67 -2.89
N ILE A 295 0.60 22.84 -3.35
CA ILE A 295 1.21 23.00 -4.69
C ILE A 295 2.55 22.25 -4.75
N TRP A 296 3.43 22.47 -3.76
CA TRP A 296 4.71 21.77 -3.70
C TRP A 296 4.49 20.25 -3.52
N ARG A 297 3.49 19.84 -2.72
CA ARG A 297 3.17 18.41 -2.57
C ARG A 297 2.71 17.75 -3.87
N ASP A 298 1.95 18.47 -4.69
CA ASP A 298 1.51 17.98 -6.00
C ASP A 298 2.67 17.83 -6.99
N GLU A 299 3.60 18.79 -7.00
CA GLU A 299 4.73 18.82 -7.93
C GLU A 299 5.86 17.84 -7.53
N TYR A 300 6.24 17.79 -6.25
CA TYR A 300 7.53 17.20 -5.85
C TYR A 300 7.43 16.04 -4.85
N TYR A 301 6.39 15.97 -4.01
CA TYR A 301 6.36 15.02 -2.88
C TYR A 301 6.48 13.56 -3.32
N GLY A 302 5.90 13.21 -4.47
CA GLY A 302 5.97 11.86 -5.04
C GLY A 302 7.20 11.58 -5.91
N GLU A 303 8.02 12.59 -6.22
CA GLU A 303 9.21 12.42 -7.05
C GLU A 303 10.30 11.69 -6.25
N LYS A 304 10.93 10.69 -6.88
CA LYS A 304 12.11 9.99 -6.36
C LYS A 304 13.29 10.32 -7.27
N LEU A 305 14.36 10.82 -6.68
CA LEU A 305 15.61 11.08 -7.39
C LEU A 305 16.47 9.82 -7.35
N GLU A 306 16.90 9.33 -8.51
CA GLU A 306 17.75 8.14 -8.63
C GLU A 306 19.24 8.50 -8.41
N PRO A 307 20.09 7.53 -8.00
CA PRO A 307 21.50 7.78 -7.69
C PRO A 307 22.31 8.42 -8.83
N ASN A 308 21.92 8.14 -10.08
CA ASN A 308 22.59 8.64 -11.29
C ASN A 308 21.87 9.83 -11.95
N ASP A 309 20.86 10.39 -11.29
CA ASP A 309 20.08 11.51 -11.81
C ASP A 309 20.79 12.83 -11.49
N ASP A 310 21.91 13.13 -12.17
CA ASP A 310 22.52 14.47 -12.16
C ASP A 310 21.92 15.38 -13.25
N SER A 311 20.63 15.21 -13.50
CA SER A 311 19.87 16.08 -14.38
C SER A 311 19.76 17.48 -13.79
N GLU A 312 19.62 18.46 -14.66
CA GLU A 312 19.28 19.84 -14.26
C GLU A 312 17.97 19.87 -13.45
N ASP A 313 17.08 18.92 -13.71
CA ASP A 313 15.78 18.76 -13.04
C ASP A 313 15.93 18.33 -11.57
N ALA A 314 16.78 17.34 -11.27
CA ALA A 314 17.05 16.92 -9.88
C ALA A 314 17.62 18.07 -9.04
N ARG A 315 18.60 18.81 -9.59
CA ARG A 315 19.16 19.99 -8.91
C ARG A 315 18.13 21.09 -8.71
N ARG A 316 17.26 21.31 -9.70
CA ARG A 316 16.16 22.28 -9.60
C ARG A 316 15.14 21.87 -8.55
N ALA A 317 14.71 20.60 -8.50
CA ALA A 317 13.75 20.10 -7.53
C ALA A 317 14.27 20.24 -6.10
N MET A 318 15.54 19.91 -5.85
CA MET A 318 16.17 20.10 -4.54
C MET A 318 16.26 21.59 -4.16
N ALA A 319 16.63 22.47 -5.11
CA ALA A 319 16.69 23.92 -4.85
C ALA A 319 15.32 24.53 -4.54
N VAL A 320 14.28 24.17 -5.30
CA VAL A 320 12.90 24.60 -5.07
C VAL A 320 12.40 24.10 -3.71
N THR A 321 12.67 22.84 -3.38
CA THR A 321 12.26 22.25 -2.10
C THR A 321 12.96 22.92 -0.91
N LEU A 322 14.25 23.25 -1.04
CA LEU A 322 14.97 23.99 -0.01
C LEU A 322 14.38 25.39 0.20
N ALA A 323 14.11 26.13 -0.89
CA ALA A 323 13.45 27.43 -0.80
C ALA A 323 12.06 27.31 -0.16
N ARG A 324 11.31 26.23 -0.45
CA ARG A 324 10.02 25.96 0.20
C ARG A 324 10.17 25.70 1.69
N ALA A 325 11.18 24.92 2.10
CA ALA A 325 11.49 24.64 3.50
C ALA A 325 11.80 25.93 4.28
N GLU A 326 12.63 26.81 3.70
CA GLU A 326 12.99 28.10 4.30
C GLU A 326 11.78 29.05 4.42
N ALA A 327 10.89 29.03 3.43
CA ALA A 327 9.71 29.89 3.39
C ALA A 327 8.51 29.38 4.21
N ALA A 328 8.43 28.07 4.48
CA ALA A 328 7.29 27.48 5.19
C ALA A 328 7.12 28.12 6.57
N LEU A 329 5.88 28.40 6.96
CA LEU A 329 5.54 29.02 8.24
C LEU A 329 5.13 27.98 9.27
N HIS A 330 4.53 26.87 8.82
CA HIS A 330 4.09 25.77 9.67
C HIS A 330 5.23 24.75 9.93
N PRO A 331 5.50 24.34 11.19
CA PRO A 331 6.58 23.41 11.52
C PRO A 331 6.55 22.11 10.74
N TYR A 332 5.37 21.46 10.63
CA TYR A 332 5.22 20.23 9.84
C TYR A 332 5.60 20.40 8.36
N HIS A 333 5.31 21.55 7.75
CA HIS A 333 5.66 21.78 6.33
C HIS A 333 7.15 22.05 6.13
N ARG A 334 7.85 22.57 7.15
CA ARG A 334 9.33 22.59 7.17
C ARG A 334 9.87 21.18 7.32
N TRP A 335 9.29 20.39 8.23
CA TRP A 335 9.68 19.00 8.43
C TRP A 335 9.53 18.19 7.15
N GLU A 336 8.38 18.27 6.46
CA GLU A 336 8.06 17.45 5.28
C GLU A 336 9.02 17.72 4.11
N THR A 337 9.34 18.99 3.85
CA THR A 337 10.28 19.38 2.77
C THR A 337 11.73 19.05 3.13
N LEU A 338 12.14 19.25 4.39
CA LEU A 338 13.49 18.87 4.84
C LEU A 338 13.67 17.35 4.86
N TYR A 339 12.64 16.60 5.23
CA TYR A 339 12.65 15.15 5.15
C TYR A 339 12.74 14.67 3.69
N TRP A 340 11.97 15.27 2.77
CA TRP A 340 12.10 14.99 1.34
C TRP A 340 13.54 15.21 0.85
N LEU A 341 14.17 16.32 1.25
CA LEU A 341 15.59 16.59 0.94
C LEU A 341 16.53 15.55 1.56
N ALA A 342 16.27 15.13 2.79
CA ALA A 342 17.06 14.08 3.45
C ALA A 342 16.99 12.75 2.69
N HIS A 343 15.78 12.37 2.24
CA HIS A 343 15.57 11.18 1.44
C HIS A 343 16.22 11.31 0.04
N ALA A 344 16.10 12.47 -0.61
CA ALA A 344 16.76 12.75 -1.88
C ALA A 344 18.28 12.60 -1.79
N HIS A 345 18.92 13.15 -0.76
CA HIS A 345 20.35 12.96 -0.51
C HIS A 345 20.68 11.48 -0.23
N TYR A 346 19.86 10.77 0.55
CA TYR A 346 20.05 9.34 0.80
C TYR A 346 20.04 8.52 -0.50
N MET A 347 19.09 8.76 -1.40
CA MET A 347 19.00 8.05 -2.69
C MET A 347 20.18 8.34 -3.62
N ARG A 348 20.94 9.41 -3.37
CA ARG A 348 22.12 9.82 -4.13
C ARG A 348 23.44 9.42 -3.47
N ASP A 349 23.38 8.56 -2.44
CA ASP A 349 24.52 8.18 -1.60
C ASP A 349 25.21 9.38 -0.91
N GLU A 350 24.53 10.51 -0.77
CA GLU A 350 24.99 11.73 -0.10
C GLU A 350 24.63 11.68 1.41
N PHE A 351 25.07 10.62 2.09
CA PHE A 351 24.59 10.28 3.44
C PHE A 351 24.82 11.38 4.49
N ALA A 352 25.93 12.11 4.43
CA ALA A 352 26.22 13.18 5.40
C ALA A 352 25.24 14.35 5.25
N GLN A 353 24.92 14.73 4.02
CA GLN A 353 23.95 15.77 3.69
C GLN A 353 22.54 15.32 4.08
N GLY A 354 22.18 14.07 3.76
CA GLY A 354 20.90 13.49 4.13
C GLY A 354 20.70 13.47 5.64
N TYR A 355 21.70 13.04 6.39
CA TYR A 355 21.66 13.04 7.85
C TYR A 355 21.49 14.46 8.42
N ALA A 356 22.25 15.46 7.93
CA ALA A 356 22.12 16.84 8.37
C ALA A 356 20.71 17.42 8.12
N ARG A 357 20.11 17.14 6.95
CA ARG A 357 18.74 17.57 6.63
C ARG A 357 17.69 16.89 7.48
N LEU A 358 17.87 15.61 7.79
CA LEU A 358 16.97 14.90 8.70
C LEU A 358 17.03 15.47 10.13
N GLN A 359 18.23 15.80 10.62
CA GLN A 359 18.39 16.47 11.91
C GLN A 359 17.70 17.84 11.95
N GLU A 360 17.73 18.57 10.84
CA GLU A 360 17.02 19.84 10.70
C GLU A 360 15.50 19.66 10.68
N ALA A 361 15.01 18.65 9.94
CA ALA A 361 13.60 18.29 9.90
C ALA A 361 13.10 17.99 11.32
N GLU A 362 13.77 17.07 12.03
CA GLU A 362 13.37 16.58 13.36
C GLU A 362 13.26 17.68 14.43
N ARG A 363 14.00 18.79 14.28
CA ARG A 363 13.85 19.98 15.16
C ARG A 363 12.48 20.64 15.06
N ASN A 364 11.80 20.51 13.91
CA ASN A 364 10.49 21.11 13.67
C ASN A 364 9.35 20.22 14.16
N GLU A 365 9.40 18.92 13.86
CA GLU A 365 8.41 17.91 14.27
C GLU A 365 9.12 16.58 14.52
N PRO A 366 8.63 15.72 15.44
CA PRO A 366 9.15 14.37 15.56
C PRO A 366 8.94 13.58 14.27
N ILE A 367 9.82 12.62 13.98
CA ILE A 367 9.64 11.66 12.89
C ILE A 367 8.30 10.94 13.09
N ASN A 368 7.42 11.00 12.09
CA ASN A 368 6.00 10.67 12.26
C ASN A 368 5.50 9.52 11.39
N ASP A 369 6.40 8.80 10.70
CA ASP A 369 6.04 7.60 9.97
C ASP A 369 7.18 6.55 10.00
N ASN A 370 6.82 5.30 9.69
CA ASN A 370 7.74 4.17 9.76
C ASN A 370 8.83 4.22 8.66
N ALA A 371 8.50 4.75 7.47
CA ALA A 371 9.44 4.85 6.36
C ALA A 371 10.50 5.94 6.62
N ALA A 372 10.10 7.09 7.17
CA ALA A 372 11.01 8.13 7.62
C ALA A 372 11.94 7.66 8.72
N MET A 373 11.44 6.83 9.66
CA MET A 373 12.30 6.20 10.66
C MET A 373 13.27 5.19 10.03
N ALA A 374 12.84 4.43 9.01
CA ALA A 374 13.73 3.52 8.29
C ALA A 374 14.87 4.29 7.56
N VAL A 375 14.58 5.44 6.96
CA VAL A 375 15.59 6.34 6.38
C VAL A 375 16.55 6.87 7.47
N ALA A 376 16.01 7.24 8.63
CA ALA A 376 16.79 7.68 9.78
C ALA A 376 17.80 6.62 10.25
N ILE A 377 17.35 5.36 10.35
CA ILE A 377 18.22 4.21 10.64
C ILE A 377 19.32 4.12 9.58
N ARG A 378 19.01 4.19 8.29
CA ARG A 378 20.03 4.01 7.25
C ARG A 378 21.07 5.12 7.23
N LEU A 379 20.64 6.35 7.48
CA LEU A 379 21.51 7.53 7.55
C LEU A 379 22.40 7.50 8.79
N MET A 380 21.89 7.06 9.95
CA MET A 380 22.67 7.06 11.20
C MET A 380 23.81 6.02 11.21
N LEU A 381 23.68 4.91 10.46
CA LEU A 381 24.60 3.76 10.49
C LEU A 381 26.07 4.14 10.38
N ASP A 382 26.41 5.14 9.56
CA ASP A 382 27.79 5.58 9.38
C ASP A 382 28.07 6.96 10.02
N THR A 383 27.02 7.72 10.35
CA THR A 383 27.13 9.15 10.70
C THR A 383 26.94 9.45 12.19
N ASP A 384 26.32 8.55 12.96
CA ASP A 384 26.08 8.69 14.40
C ASP A 384 26.38 7.38 15.16
N PRO A 385 27.65 6.96 15.24
CA PRO A 385 28.03 5.69 15.86
C PRO A 385 27.76 5.66 17.37
N GLN A 386 27.67 6.84 18.02
CA GLN A 386 27.34 6.97 19.45
C GLN A 386 25.83 7.05 19.68
N GLY A 387 25.04 7.24 18.63
CA GLY A 387 23.57 7.27 18.67
C GLY A 387 22.97 8.48 19.37
N THR A 388 23.73 9.47 19.83
CA THR A 388 23.22 10.52 20.73
C THR A 388 22.04 11.33 20.17
N TRP A 389 22.06 11.66 18.88
CA TRP A 389 20.91 12.32 18.26
C TRP A 389 19.82 11.31 17.97
N PHE A 390 20.20 10.14 17.44
CA PHE A 390 19.24 9.09 17.07
C PHE A 390 18.41 8.58 18.25
N THR A 391 19.02 8.40 19.44
CA THR A 391 18.32 8.09 20.70
C THR A 391 17.22 9.11 20.98
N ARG A 392 17.54 10.41 20.87
CA ARG A 392 16.57 11.49 21.15
C ARG A 392 15.46 11.54 20.11
N ALA A 393 15.78 11.28 18.84
CA ALA A 393 14.78 11.18 17.79
C ALA A 393 13.81 10.02 18.05
N ILE A 394 14.32 8.86 18.47
CA ILE A 394 13.51 7.71 18.91
C ILE A 394 12.64 8.09 20.10
N GLU A 395 13.19 8.74 21.12
CA GLU A 395 12.44 9.19 22.31
C GLU A 395 11.30 10.14 21.92
N ARG A 396 11.59 11.19 21.16
CA ARG A 396 10.58 12.18 20.74
C ARG A 396 9.48 11.56 19.89
N ALA A 397 9.82 10.70 18.93
CA ALA A 397 8.84 10.03 18.07
C ALA A 397 7.97 9.03 18.85
N SER A 398 8.57 8.22 19.72
CA SER A 398 7.84 7.24 20.53
C SER A 398 6.99 7.87 21.63
N ASP A 399 7.46 8.94 22.30
CA ASP A 399 6.69 9.72 23.28
C ASP A 399 5.46 10.39 22.63
N ALA A 400 5.62 10.88 21.40
CA ALA A 400 4.52 11.45 20.62
C ALA A 400 3.57 10.38 20.03
N ARG A 401 3.89 9.08 20.14
CA ARG A 401 3.22 7.98 19.42
C ARG A 401 3.12 8.26 17.92
N ALA A 402 4.18 8.84 17.38
CA ALA A 402 4.19 9.32 16.02
C ALA A 402 4.36 8.17 15.02
N CYS A 403 5.16 7.14 15.32
CA CYS A 403 5.24 5.93 14.52
C CYS A 403 5.63 4.69 15.33
N THR A 404 5.17 3.53 14.89
CA THR A 404 5.40 2.22 15.51
C THR A 404 6.88 1.81 15.47
N ALA A 405 7.59 2.16 14.40
CA ALA A 405 9.03 1.91 14.25
C ALA A 405 9.86 2.52 15.40
N ALA A 406 9.53 3.74 15.84
CA ALA A 406 10.19 4.38 16.99
C ALA A 406 9.96 3.60 18.29
N MET A 407 8.74 3.08 18.48
CA MET A 407 8.38 2.30 19.67
C MET A 407 9.13 0.96 19.70
N ILE A 408 9.25 0.28 18.55
CA ILE A 408 10.06 -0.93 18.38
C ILE A 408 11.53 -0.65 18.73
N LEU A 409 12.12 0.39 18.14
CA LEU A 409 13.51 0.78 18.38
C LEU A 409 13.77 1.12 19.85
N ARG A 410 12.86 1.83 20.51
CA ARG A 410 12.99 2.17 21.94
C ARG A 410 12.85 0.94 22.82
N GLY A 411 11.88 0.09 22.53
CA GLY A 411 11.66 -1.16 23.26
C GLY A 411 12.86 -2.11 23.17
N TYR A 412 13.36 -2.32 21.95
CA TYR A 412 14.59 -3.09 21.73
C TYR A 412 15.81 -2.41 22.35
N GLY A 413 15.94 -1.09 22.20
CA GLY A 413 17.03 -0.28 22.77
C GLY A 413 17.16 -0.48 24.28
N HIS A 414 16.06 -0.39 25.02
CA HIS A 414 16.05 -0.68 26.45
C HIS A 414 16.33 -2.15 26.78
N ARG A 415 15.80 -3.11 26.02
CA ARG A 415 16.04 -4.54 26.31
C ARG A 415 17.50 -4.96 26.06
N ALA A 416 18.12 -4.45 24.99
CA ALA A 416 19.47 -4.82 24.57
C ALA A 416 20.56 -3.88 25.11
N GLY A 417 20.20 -2.69 25.63
CA GLY A 417 21.18 -1.64 25.90
C GLY A 417 21.76 -1.03 24.62
N ALA A 418 20.93 -0.89 23.58
CA ALA A 418 21.33 -0.47 22.24
C ALA A 418 20.83 0.95 21.91
N PHE A 419 21.32 1.53 20.81
CA PHE A 419 20.93 2.86 20.32
C PHE A 419 21.05 3.97 21.38
N GLY A 420 22.04 3.88 22.28
CA GLY A 420 22.25 4.84 23.36
C GLY A 420 21.33 4.69 24.58
N PHE A 421 20.44 3.69 24.60
CA PHE A 421 19.59 3.40 25.75
C PHE A 421 20.31 2.52 26.78
N ALA A 422 20.08 2.79 28.06
CA ALA A 422 20.48 1.90 29.15
C ALA A 422 19.57 0.67 29.21
N ARG A 423 20.14 -0.46 29.63
CA ARG A 423 19.40 -1.72 29.76
C ARG A 423 18.31 -1.61 30.84
N ASP A 424 17.07 -1.85 30.44
CA ASP A 424 15.85 -1.84 31.27
C ASP A 424 14.82 -2.79 30.63
N ASP A 425 14.79 -4.04 31.09
CA ASP A 425 13.97 -5.09 30.48
C ASP A 425 12.45 -4.80 30.64
N ALA A 426 12.04 -4.19 31.76
CA ALA A 426 10.62 -3.89 32.04
C ALA A 426 10.10 -2.76 31.15
N ARG A 427 10.87 -1.67 31.03
CA ARG A 427 10.53 -0.58 30.11
C ARG A 427 10.62 -1.03 28.65
N GLY A 428 11.60 -1.87 28.32
CA GLY A 428 11.74 -2.46 26.99
C GLY A 428 10.51 -3.27 26.59
N ALA A 429 10.06 -4.18 27.45
CA ALA A 429 8.84 -4.97 27.24
C ALA A 429 7.61 -4.07 27.05
N ALA A 430 7.42 -3.07 27.92
CA ALA A 430 6.29 -2.16 27.85
C ALA A 430 6.20 -1.44 26.49
N TRP A 431 7.32 -0.91 25.98
CA TRP A 431 7.34 -0.25 24.66
C TRP A 431 7.08 -1.20 23.49
N LEU A 432 7.59 -2.44 23.56
CA LEU A 432 7.31 -3.45 22.52
C LEU A 432 5.82 -3.82 22.53
N ASP A 433 5.21 -3.99 23.70
CA ASP A 433 3.77 -4.25 23.82
C ASP A 433 2.94 -3.07 23.32
N ALA A 434 3.36 -1.84 23.63
CA ALA A 434 2.72 -0.64 23.08
C ALA A 434 2.82 -0.58 21.55
N ALA A 435 3.95 -1.00 20.97
CA ALA A 435 4.12 -1.04 19.51
C ALA A 435 3.16 -2.05 18.86
N ARG A 436 2.89 -3.19 19.51
CA ARG A 436 1.97 -4.23 19.02
C ARG A 436 0.53 -3.73 18.89
N VAL A 437 0.08 -2.93 19.86
CA VAL A 437 -1.31 -2.43 19.88
C VAL A 437 -1.50 -1.14 19.09
N SER A 438 -0.43 -0.41 18.80
CA SER A 438 -0.53 0.91 18.16
C SER A 438 -0.89 0.84 16.68
N ASP A 439 -0.45 -0.20 15.98
CA ASP A 439 -0.64 -0.36 14.54
C ASP A 439 -0.60 -1.86 14.16
N PRO A 440 -1.63 -2.65 14.53
CA PRO A 440 -1.70 -4.06 14.19
C PRO A 440 -1.69 -4.27 12.66
N GLY A 441 -0.86 -5.18 12.17
CA GLY A 441 -0.70 -5.43 10.72
C GLY A 441 0.28 -4.49 10.00
N SER A 442 0.98 -3.64 10.75
CA SER A 442 1.99 -2.74 10.18
C SER A 442 3.26 -3.46 9.77
N LEU A 443 3.84 -3.08 8.63
CA LEU A 443 5.17 -3.51 8.19
C LEU A 443 6.32 -2.88 9.00
N ALA A 444 6.05 -2.20 10.12
CA ALA A 444 7.05 -1.48 10.92
C ALA A 444 8.22 -2.37 11.35
N TRP A 445 7.95 -3.60 11.79
CA TRP A 445 8.99 -4.56 12.20
C TRP A 445 9.94 -4.89 11.04
N ASN A 446 9.37 -5.21 9.87
CA ASN A 446 10.14 -5.51 8.67
C ASN A 446 10.96 -4.28 8.19
N GLN A 447 10.35 -3.09 8.18
CA GLN A 447 11.03 -1.85 7.78
C GLN A 447 12.23 -1.52 8.68
N VAL A 448 12.07 -1.66 10.00
CA VAL A 448 13.15 -1.45 10.97
C VAL A 448 14.25 -2.48 10.78
N ALA A 449 13.90 -3.77 10.72
CA ALA A 449 14.87 -4.84 10.56
C ALA A 449 15.65 -4.72 9.25
N TYR A 450 14.97 -4.46 8.14
CA TYR A 450 15.57 -4.28 6.82
C TYR A 450 16.49 -3.06 6.77
N ALA A 451 16.12 -1.96 7.44
CA ALA A 451 16.96 -0.78 7.53
C ALA A 451 18.26 -1.05 8.32
N LEU A 452 18.19 -1.81 9.41
CA LEU A 452 19.36 -2.16 10.24
C LEU A 452 20.34 -3.09 9.51
N CYS A 453 19.85 -4.10 8.79
CA CYS A 453 20.73 -5.00 8.05
C CYS A 453 21.19 -4.45 6.69
N SER A 454 20.83 -3.21 6.33
CA SER A 454 21.26 -2.58 5.08
C SER A 454 22.79 -2.53 4.98
N GLY A 455 23.36 -3.17 3.95
CA GLY A 455 24.81 -3.29 3.78
C GLY A 455 25.48 -4.16 4.85
N ASN A 456 24.75 -5.09 5.49
CA ASN A 456 25.20 -5.97 6.57
C ASN A 456 25.77 -5.23 7.81
N ARG A 457 25.38 -3.97 8.03
CA ARG A 457 25.96 -3.11 9.07
C ARG A 457 25.51 -3.45 10.50
N ARG A 458 24.22 -3.75 10.70
CA ARG A 458 23.63 -4.11 12.02
C ARG A 458 22.73 -5.33 11.92
N SER A 459 23.31 -6.39 11.39
CA SER A 459 22.61 -7.66 11.17
C SER A 459 22.23 -8.38 12.47
N GLU A 460 22.93 -8.13 13.59
CA GLU A 460 22.62 -8.76 14.88
C GLU A 460 21.32 -8.19 15.46
N GLU A 461 21.22 -6.86 15.51
CA GLU A 461 20.01 -6.19 15.97
C GLU A 461 18.83 -6.42 15.02
N SER A 462 19.09 -6.45 13.71
CA SER A 462 18.09 -6.81 12.71
C SER A 462 17.52 -8.20 12.99
N PHE A 463 18.36 -9.22 13.17
CA PHE A 463 17.93 -10.57 13.49
C PHE A 463 17.09 -10.62 14.78
N ALA A 464 17.55 -9.97 15.85
CA ALA A 464 16.83 -9.95 17.12
C ALA A 464 15.45 -9.27 17.01
N ILE A 465 15.34 -8.17 16.27
CA ILE A 465 14.07 -7.50 16.00
C ILE A 465 13.14 -8.38 15.15
N CYS A 466 13.67 -9.07 14.14
CA CYS A 466 12.90 -10.04 13.37
C CYS A 466 12.30 -11.13 14.26
N GLN A 467 13.07 -11.66 15.23
CA GLN A 467 12.57 -12.66 16.17
C GLN A 467 11.46 -12.11 17.06
N LEU A 468 11.65 -10.91 17.63
CA LEU A 468 10.64 -10.25 18.47
C LEU A 468 9.33 -9.94 17.72
N GLY A 469 9.43 -9.57 16.44
CA GLY A 469 8.31 -9.38 15.53
C GLY A 469 7.63 -10.70 15.14
N TYR A 470 8.39 -11.78 14.94
CA TYR A 470 7.81 -13.09 14.60
C TYR A 470 7.08 -13.73 15.79
N GLU A 471 7.67 -13.69 16.98
CA GLU A 471 7.04 -14.16 18.23
C GLU A 471 5.79 -13.34 18.60
N ALA A 472 5.62 -12.16 17.99
CA ALA A 472 4.49 -11.26 18.18
C ALA A 472 3.17 -11.71 17.56
N GLY A 473 3.25 -12.50 16.47
CA GLY A 473 2.16 -12.62 15.51
C GLY A 473 1.83 -11.33 14.73
N GLY A 474 2.80 -10.43 14.49
CA GLY A 474 2.59 -9.21 13.71
C GLY A 474 3.50 -9.16 12.51
N ASP A 475 2.94 -9.29 11.30
CA ASP A 475 3.39 -9.09 9.90
C ASP A 475 4.90 -8.82 9.65
N SER A 476 5.70 -9.59 10.36
CA SER A 476 6.47 -10.73 9.89
C SER A 476 7.67 -10.43 8.99
N CYS A 477 8.84 -10.71 9.56
CA CYS A 477 10.13 -10.58 8.93
C CYS A 477 10.58 -11.92 8.35
N GLU A 478 9.68 -12.79 7.88
CA GLU A 478 10.06 -14.17 7.52
C GLU A 478 11.06 -14.21 6.38
N TYR A 479 10.93 -13.32 5.40
CA TYR A 479 11.95 -13.22 4.36
C TYR A 479 13.35 -12.98 4.95
N LEU A 480 13.47 -12.05 5.90
CA LEU A 480 14.75 -11.76 6.56
C LEU A 480 15.20 -12.91 7.47
N LEU A 481 14.30 -13.52 8.24
CA LEU A 481 14.62 -14.70 9.05
C LEU A 481 15.10 -15.86 8.19
N GLY A 482 14.46 -16.09 7.04
CA GLY A 482 14.87 -17.05 6.03
C GLY A 482 16.30 -16.79 5.57
N ARG A 483 16.62 -15.55 5.24
CA ARG A 483 17.99 -15.12 4.86
C ARG A 483 19.01 -15.32 5.98
N PHE A 484 18.67 -14.99 7.23
CA PHE A 484 19.58 -15.20 8.36
C PHE A 484 19.95 -16.67 8.54
N TYR A 485 18.98 -17.59 8.44
CA TYR A 485 19.22 -19.03 8.53
C TYR A 485 19.86 -19.64 7.26
N GLU A 486 19.61 -19.08 6.09
CA GLU A 486 20.25 -19.51 4.84
C GLU A 486 21.75 -19.12 4.82
N GLU A 487 22.05 -17.87 5.16
CA GLU A 487 23.40 -17.30 5.09
C GLU A 487 24.23 -17.58 6.36
N GLY A 488 23.62 -18.07 7.44
CA GLY A 488 24.30 -18.32 8.72
C GLY A 488 24.74 -17.04 9.43
N MET A 489 23.97 -15.95 9.26
CA MET A 489 24.26 -14.65 9.86
C MET A 489 23.64 -14.57 11.26
N HIS A 490 24.46 -14.53 12.31
CA HIS A 490 24.07 -14.54 13.73
C HIS A 490 23.39 -15.82 14.24
N VAL A 491 23.19 -16.79 13.36
CA VAL A 491 22.67 -18.12 13.64
C VAL A 491 23.45 -19.16 12.86
N GLU A 492 23.42 -20.42 13.29
CA GLU A 492 23.94 -21.52 12.48
C GLU A 492 23.09 -21.69 11.21
N VAL A 493 23.74 -22.07 10.10
CA VAL A 493 23.06 -22.37 8.84
C VAL A 493 22.05 -23.49 9.07
N ASP A 494 20.78 -23.22 8.77
CA ASP A 494 19.69 -24.18 8.87
C ASP A 494 18.76 -23.98 7.67
N LEU A 495 19.07 -24.70 6.59
CA LEU A 495 18.32 -24.63 5.34
C LEU A 495 16.85 -25.05 5.53
N TYR A 496 16.53 -25.91 6.49
CA TYR A 496 15.15 -26.32 6.74
C TYR A 496 14.34 -25.22 7.42
N LYS A 497 14.95 -24.49 8.37
CA LYS A 497 14.35 -23.27 8.91
C LYS A 497 14.25 -22.18 7.86
N ALA A 498 15.26 -21.99 7.02
CA ALA A 498 15.19 -21.04 5.92
C ALA A 498 14.00 -21.38 4.99
N ALA A 499 13.85 -22.64 4.61
CA ALA A 499 12.71 -23.11 3.81
C ALA A 499 11.35 -22.94 4.52
N HIS A 500 11.31 -23.09 5.84
CA HIS A 500 10.10 -22.81 6.61
C HIS A 500 9.71 -21.33 6.50
N TYR A 501 10.64 -20.41 6.75
CA TYR A 501 10.37 -18.98 6.68
C TYR A 501 10.07 -18.48 5.26
N TYR A 502 10.80 -18.94 4.24
CA TYR A 502 10.51 -18.55 2.86
C TYR A 502 9.17 -19.07 2.35
N ARG A 503 8.69 -20.20 2.88
CA ARG A 503 7.34 -20.69 2.60
C ARG A 503 6.27 -19.81 3.23
N LEU A 504 6.46 -19.35 4.47
CA LEU A 504 5.55 -18.36 5.08
C LEU A 504 5.52 -17.08 4.24
N ALA A 505 6.70 -16.55 3.86
CA ALA A 505 6.79 -15.37 3.00
C ALA A 505 6.15 -15.55 1.61
N MET A 506 6.13 -16.78 1.08
CA MET A 506 5.42 -17.11 -0.16
C MET A 506 3.90 -17.17 0.04
N ASP A 507 3.43 -17.71 1.17
CA ASP A 507 2.01 -17.84 1.46
C ASP A 507 1.34 -16.46 1.65
N ASP A 508 2.11 -15.44 2.03
CA ASP A 508 1.72 -14.01 2.05
C ASP A 508 1.83 -13.34 0.66
N ASP A 509 1.67 -14.11 -0.42
CA ASP A 509 1.73 -13.68 -1.84
C ASP A 509 3.07 -13.06 -2.28
N GLY A 510 4.16 -13.40 -1.58
CA GLY A 510 5.50 -12.91 -1.86
C GLY A 510 6.24 -13.73 -2.92
N ASN A 511 6.31 -13.23 -4.17
CA ASN A 511 7.04 -13.89 -5.26
C ASN A 511 8.55 -14.11 -4.96
N MET A 512 9.16 -13.20 -4.20
CA MET A 512 10.54 -13.32 -3.70
C MET A 512 10.71 -14.49 -2.71
N GLY A 513 9.67 -14.78 -1.92
CA GLY A 513 9.65 -15.93 -1.00
C GLY A 513 9.67 -17.24 -1.78
N ALA A 514 8.82 -17.38 -2.80
CA ALA A 514 8.81 -18.54 -3.68
C ALA A 514 10.16 -18.76 -4.39
N TYR A 515 10.74 -17.67 -4.90
CA TYR A 515 12.05 -17.69 -5.55
C TYR A 515 13.14 -18.18 -4.59
N LYS A 516 13.25 -17.60 -3.40
CA LYS A 516 14.25 -18.04 -2.41
C LYS A 516 14.02 -19.46 -1.89
N LEU A 517 12.76 -19.85 -1.71
CA LEU A 517 12.39 -21.20 -1.32
C LEU A 517 12.90 -22.25 -2.33
N SER A 518 12.80 -21.94 -3.63
CA SER A 518 13.27 -22.84 -4.69
C SER A 518 14.77 -23.12 -4.60
N TYR A 519 15.59 -22.08 -4.38
CA TYR A 519 17.03 -22.23 -4.18
C TYR A 519 17.36 -22.98 -2.90
N VAL A 520 16.67 -22.70 -1.79
CA VAL A 520 16.92 -23.42 -0.55
C VAL A 520 16.62 -24.91 -0.69
N TYR A 521 15.51 -25.29 -1.34
CA TYR A 521 15.24 -26.71 -1.62
C TYR A 521 16.30 -27.34 -2.51
N HIS A 522 16.78 -26.62 -3.53
CA HIS A 522 17.86 -27.07 -4.38
C HIS A 522 19.17 -27.29 -3.59
N HIS A 523 19.54 -26.36 -2.71
CA HIS A 523 20.70 -26.50 -1.82
C HIS A 523 20.55 -27.69 -0.85
N ILE A 524 19.37 -27.91 -0.27
CA ILE A 524 19.08 -29.09 0.55
C ILE A 524 19.28 -30.36 -0.27
N ALA A 525 18.78 -30.40 -1.51
CA ALA A 525 18.96 -31.54 -2.40
C ALA A 525 20.44 -31.84 -2.69
N GLN A 526 21.25 -30.80 -2.94
CA GLN A 526 22.69 -30.96 -3.18
C GLN A 526 23.43 -31.47 -1.95
N ALA A 527 23.05 -30.99 -0.75
CA ALA A 527 23.70 -31.36 0.50
C ALA A 527 23.25 -32.74 1.05
N SER A 528 22.05 -33.21 0.69
CA SER A 528 21.52 -34.46 1.21
C SER A 528 22.36 -35.66 0.75
N LYS A 529 22.50 -36.67 1.61
CA LYS A 529 23.10 -37.98 1.26
C LYS A 529 22.03 -39.04 1.02
N ASP A 530 20.79 -38.78 1.45
CA ASP A 530 19.66 -39.67 1.24
C ASP A 530 19.06 -39.41 -0.14
N GLU A 531 18.94 -40.48 -0.94
CA GLU A 531 18.50 -40.35 -2.32
C GLU A 531 17.02 -39.98 -2.42
N ALA A 532 16.17 -40.50 -1.52
CA ALA A 532 14.75 -40.20 -1.54
C ALA A 532 14.48 -38.73 -1.16
N GLU A 533 15.20 -38.20 -0.18
CA GLU A 533 15.18 -36.79 0.17
C GLU A 533 15.72 -35.90 -0.95
N ARG A 534 16.86 -36.25 -1.55
CA ARG A 534 17.40 -35.51 -2.70
C ARG A 534 16.37 -35.35 -3.80
N GLN A 535 15.74 -36.45 -4.22
CA GLN A 535 14.73 -36.41 -5.28
C GLN A 535 13.50 -35.60 -4.86
N ARG A 536 13.02 -35.78 -3.62
CA ARG A 536 11.90 -34.99 -3.09
C ARG A 536 12.21 -33.49 -3.13
N MET A 537 13.39 -33.07 -2.67
CA MET A 537 13.77 -31.67 -2.61
C MET A 537 14.01 -31.05 -3.99
N LYS A 538 14.50 -31.82 -4.97
CA LYS A 538 14.58 -31.34 -6.37
C LYS A 538 13.18 -31.05 -6.96
N ILE A 539 12.20 -31.91 -6.69
CA ILE A 539 10.82 -31.69 -7.14
C ILE A 539 10.22 -30.46 -6.44
N GLU A 540 10.41 -30.32 -5.13
CA GLU A 540 9.93 -29.14 -4.38
C GLU A 540 10.60 -27.84 -4.88
N ALA A 541 11.88 -27.88 -5.28
CA ALA A 541 12.55 -26.74 -5.91
C ALA A 541 11.90 -26.34 -7.24
N VAL A 542 11.57 -27.32 -8.09
CA VAL A 542 10.84 -27.10 -9.36
C VAL A 542 9.47 -26.47 -9.11
N GLU A 543 8.69 -27.00 -8.16
CA GLU A 543 7.35 -26.45 -7.88
C GLU A 543 7.41 -25.05 -7.23
N ALA A 544 8.39 -24.77 -6.37
CA ALA A 544 8.59 -23.44 -5.82
C ALA A 544 9.02 -22.42 -6.91
N ALA A 545 9.89 -22.81 -7.84
CA ALA A 545 10.29 -21.96 -8.96
C ALA A 545 9.13 -21.71 -9.94
N ARG A 546 8.28 -22.73 -10.17
CA ARG A 546 7.03 -22.57 -10.92
C ARG A 546 6.13 -21.52 -10.29
N LYS A 547 5.88 -21.61 -8.98
CA LYS A 547 5.08 -20.59 -8.26
C LYS A 547 5.70 -19.19 -8.40
N ALA A 548 7.02 -19.07 -8.26
CA ALA A 548 7.70 -17.79 -8.45
C ALA A 548 7.46 -17.22 -9.86
N HIS A 549 7.49 -18.06 -10.90
CA HIS A 549 7.18 -17.65 -12.27
C HIS A 549 5.70 -17.24 -12.44
N GLU A 550 4.78 -18.03 -11.89
CA GLU A 550 3.33 -17.75 -11.94
C GLU A 550 2.98 -16.44 -11.21
N MET A 551 3.69 -16.12 -10.13
CA MET A 551 3.62 -14.85 -9.39
C MET A 551 4.45 -13.72 -10.02
N GLY A 552 4.99 -13.92 -11.22
CA GLY A 552 5.65 -12.87 -12.00
C GLY A 552 7.07 -12.49 -11.57
N HIS A 553 7.79 -13.32 -10.80
CA HIS A 553 9.21 -13.09 -10.51
C HIS A 553 10.04 -13.17 -11.80
N SER A 554 10.89 -12.17 -12.06
CA SER A 554 11.66 -12.04 -13.31
C SER A 554 12.47 -13.29 -13.64
N ASP A 555 13.11 -13.86 -12.62
CA ASP A 555 14.04 -14.98 -12.78
C ASP A 555 13.37 -16.34 -12.54
N GLY A 556 12.05 -16.34 -12.26
CA GLY A 556 11.32 -17.56 -11.87
C GLY A 556 11.31 -18.61 -12.98
N LEU A 557 11.12 -18.18 -14.24
CA LEU A 557 11.09 -19.08 -15.39
C LEU A 557 12.45 -19.74 -15.63
N GLU A 558 13.52 -18.96 -15.55
CA GLU A 558 14.87 -19.47 -15.74
C GLU A 558 15.21 -20.51 -14.66
N CYS A 559 14.94 -20.21 -13.40
CA CYS A 559 15.13 -21.13 -12.28
C CYS A 559 14.33 -22.42 -12.46
N LEU A 560 13.06 -22.32 -12.87
CA LEU A 560 12.20 -23.47 -13.14
C LEU A 560 12.85 -24.40 -14.17
N LEU A 561 13.31 -23.85 -15.31
CA LEU A 561 13.88 -24.64 -16.40
C LEU A 561 15.23 -25.28 -16.02
N MET A 562 16.06 -24.56 -15.26
CA MET A 562 17.30 -25.08 -14.71
C MET A 562 17.04 -26.25 -13.74
N PHE A 563 16.13 -26.07 -12.77
CA PHE A 563 15.83 -27.12 -11.79
C PHE A 563 15.12 -28.33 -12.40
N ILE A 564 14.34 -28.15 -13.48
CA ILE A 564 13.85 -29.29 -14.27
C ILE A 564 15.03 -30.07 -14.87
N GLY A 565 16.02 -29.36 -15.46
CA GLY A 565 17.22 -29.98 -16.03
C GLY A 565 18.02 -30.82 -15.03
N ASP A 566 18.02 -30.42 -13.76
CA ASP A 566 18.72 -31.11 -12.67
C ASP A 566 18.01 -32.37 -12.15
N LEU A 567 16.78 -32.67 -12.59
CA LEU A 567 16.09 -33.90 -12.18
C LEU A 567 16.87 -35.13 -12.66
N ASP A 568 17.09 -36.12 -11.79
CA ASP A 568 17.82 -37.34 -12.14
C ASP A 568 16.90 -38.51 -12.49
N ASP A 569 15.73 -38.58 -11.83
CA ASP A 569 14.82 -39.71 -11.96
C ASP A 569 13.93 -39.59 -13.21
N ILE A 570 13.82 -40.70 -13.93
CA ILE A 570 13.07 -40.77 -15.20
C ILE A 570 11.60 -40.38 -15.02
N PRO A 571 10.86 -40.87 -14.01
CA PRO A 571 9.47 -40.47 -13.80
C PRO A 571 9.24 -38.96 -13.68
N SER A 572 10.06 -38.26 -12.88
CA SER A 572 9.92 -36.80 -12.72
C SER A 572 10.28 -36.07 -14.01
N ARG A 573 11.33 -36.49 -14.74
CA ARG A 573 11.66 -35.90 -16.05
C ARG A 573 10.49 -35.98 -17.03
N HIS A 574 9.82 -37.12 -17.08
CA HIS A 574 8.64 -37.33 -17.92
C HIS A 574 7.44 -36.49 -17.50
N ARG A 575 7.35 -36.09 -16.23
CA ARG A 575 6.31 -35.18 -15.75
C ARG A 575 6.46 -33.78 -16.34
N TYR A 576 7.69 -33.28 -16.47
CA TYR A 576 7.98 -31.89 -16.89
C TYR A 576 8.43 -31.76 -18.36
N ILE A 577 8.59 -32.85 -19.10
CA ILE A 577 9.14 -32.84 -20.47
C ILE A 577 8.34 -31.98 -21.46
N ASP A 578 7.02 -31.98 -21.37
CA ASP A 578 6.17 -31.24 -22.32
C ASP A 578 6.23 -29.74 -22.08
N GLU A 579 6.33 -29.32 -20.81
CA GLU A 579 6.62 -27.93 -20.46
C GLU A 579 8.00 -27.51 -20.93
N LEU A 580 9.02 -28.33 -20.65
CA LEU A 580 10.38 -28.07 -21.08
C LEU A 580 10.50 -27.91 -22.60
N ARG A 581 9.81 -28.78 -23.37
CA ARG A 581 9.75 -28.69 -24.83
C ARG A 581 9.11 -27.40 -25.32
N ARG A 582 7.98 -26.99 -24.75
CA ARG A 582 7.30 -25.73 -25.14
C ARG A 582 8.24 -24.53 -25.02
N HIS A 583 8.98 -24.43 -23.91
CA HIS A 583 9.94 -23.33 -23.72
C HIS A 583 11.17 -23.44 -24.63
N ALA A 584 11.66 -24.66 -24.89
CA ALA A 584 12.77 -24.89 -25.82
C ALA A 584 12.38 -24.52 -27.26
N GLU A 585 11.20 -24.93 -27.72
CA GLU A 585 10.64 -24.56 -29.03
C GLU A 585 10.38 -23.06 -29.14
N GLY A 586 10.02 -22.41 -28.03
CA GLY A 586 9.88 -20.96 -27.91
C GLY A 586 11.19 -20.18 -27.91
N GLY A 587 12.35 -20.84 -27.93
CA GLY A 587 13.65 -20.16 -28.03
C GLY A 587 14.42 -20.02 -26.71
N HIS A 588 13.91 -20.52 -25.57
CA HIS A 588 14.55 -20.27 -24.28
C HIS A 588 15.84 -21.10 -24.11
N PRO A 589 17.01 -20.47 -23.88
CA PRO A 589 18.30 -21.17 -23.88
C PRO A 589 18.42 -22.22 -22.75
N ALA A 590 17.99 -21.90 -21.52
CA ALA A 590 17.97 -22.86 -20.42
C ALA A 590 17.10 -24.09 -20.71
N ALA A 591 15.92 -23.91 -21.34
CA ALA A 591 15.06 -25.03 -21.72
C ALA A 591 15.69 -25.93 -22.78
N MET A 592 16.33 -25.33 -23.80
CA MET A 592 17.06 -26.07 -24.83
C MET A 592 18.22 -26.89 -24.23
N ALA A 593 18.98 -26.30 -23.30
CA ALA A 593 20.08 -26.97 -22.62
C ALA A 593 19.61 -28.12 -21.72
N ALA A 594 18.57 -27.90 -20.91
CA ALA A 594 17.96 -28.94 -20.09
C ALA A 594 17.37 -30.09 -20.93
N LEU A 595 16.66 -29.77 -22.03
CA LEU A 595 16.11 -30.77 -22.95
C LEU A 595 17.23 -31.59 -23.59
N SER A 596 18.34 -30.94 -23.97
CA SER A 596 19.53 -31.64 -24.45
C SER A 596 20.04 -32.67 -23.44
N GLY A 597 20.14 -32.29 -22.17
CA GLY A 597 20.55 -33.18 -21.07
C GLY A 597 19.67 -34.43 -20.94
N PHE A 598 18.34 -34.28 -21.08
CA PHE A 598 17.43 -35.42 -21.04
C PHE A 598 17.61 -36.35 -22.24
N LEU A 599 17.79 -35.79 -23.43
CA LEU A 599 17.91 -36.54 -24.69
C LEU A 599 19.25 -37.28 -24.84
N CYS A 600 20.32 -36.89 -24.14
CA CYS A 600 21.60 -37.62 -24.16
C CYS A 600 21.67 -38.76 -23.13
N ASP A 601 20.74 -38.84 -22.19
CA ASP A 601 20.77 -39.85 -21.14
C ASP A 601 20.34 -41.23 -21.66
N GLY A 602 21.33 -42.10 -21.89
CA GLY A 602 21.10 -43.45 -22.39
C GLY A 602 20.33 -44.38 -21.45
N ARG A 603 20.08 -43.99 -20.19
CA ARG A 603 19.25 -44.75 -19.23
C ARG A 603 17.78 -44.67 -19.59
N ASP A 604 17.33 -43.54 -20.13
CA ASP A 604 15.94 -43.33 -20.54
C ASP A 604 15.76 -43.66 -22.03
N LYS A 605 15.42 -44.92 -22.32
CA LYS A 605 15.23 -45.37 -23.70
C LYS A 605 14.05 -44.71 -24.42
N SER A 606 13.13 -44.07 -23.71
CA SER A 606 11.96 -43.44 -24.32
C SER A 606 12.28 -42.04 -24.87
N LEU A 607 13.17 -41.30 -24.20
CA LEU A 607 13.59 -39.96 -24.63
C LEU A 607 14.93 -39.97 -25.36
N TYR A 608 15.79 -40.97 -25.14
CA TYR A 608 17.15 -40.97 -25.68
C TYR A 608 17.21 -40.75 -27.19
N ASN A 609 17.80 -39.63 -27.59
CA ASN A 609 18.13 -39.29 -28.95
C ASN A 609 19.35 -38.36 -28.96
N TYR A 610 20.54 -38.94 -29.05
CA TYR A 610 21.78 -38.18 -28.97
C TYR A 610 21.93 -37.13 -30.10
N ARG A 611 21.43 -37.41 -31.31
CA ARG A 611 21.47 -36.43 -32.40
C ARG A 611 20.62 -35.20 -32.07
N GLU A 612 19.41 -35.40 -31.59
CA GLU A 612 18.54 -34.30 -31.17
C GLU A 612 19.08 -33.59 -29.93
N SER A 613 19.72 -34.32 -29.00
CA SER A 613 20.43 -33.71 -27.88
C SER A 613 21.50 -32.71 -28.35
N VAL A 614 22.36 -33.11 -29.31
CA VAL A 614 23.38 -32.21 -29.89
C VAL A 614 22.73 -31.03 -30.63
N ARG A 615 21.61 -31.26 -31.31
CA ARG A 615 20.86 -30.21 -32.01
C ARG A 615 20.33 -29.15 -31.05
N TRP A 616 19.75 -29.54 -29.92
CA TRP A 616 19.21 -28.61 -28.93
C TRP A 616 20.30 -27.82 -28.20
N ILE A 617 21.41 -28.45 -27.80
CA ILE A 617 22.51 -27.69 -27.15
C ILE A 617 23.19 -26.71 -28.11
N MET A 618 23.27 -27.04 -29.41
CA MET A 618 23.72 -26.09 -30.44
C MET A 618 22.78 -24.90 -30.59
N GLY A 619 21.46 -25.11 -30.44
CA GLY A 619 20.48 -24.02 -30.40
C GLY A 619 20.67 -23.12 -29.19
N ALA A 620 20.81 -23.71 -28.00
CA ALA A 620 21.08 -22.98 -26.76
C ALA A 620 22.34 -22.10 -26.88
N GLN A 621 23.43 -22.64 -27.42
CA GLN A 621 24.69 -21.92 -27.67
C GLN A 621 24.56 -20.81 -28.73
N ALA A 622 23.65 -20.96 -29.69
CA ALA A 622 23.43 -19.93 -30.70
C ALA A 622 22.65 -18.73 -30.12
N VAL A 623 21.72 -18.99 -29.19
CA VAL A 623 20.91 -17.96 -28.54
C VAL A 623 21.68 -17.27 -27.41
N ALA A 624 22.37 -18.04 -26.56
CA ALA A 624 23.08 -17.54 -25.39
C ALA A 624 24.44 -18.26 -25.22
N PRO A 625 25.47 -17.91 -26.02
CA PRO A 625 26.76 -18.60 -26.02
C PRO A 625 27.55 -18.47 -24.71
N ASP A 626 27.37 -17.35 -24.02
CA ASP A 626 28.11 -17.00 -22.80
C ASP A 626 27.31 -17.29 -21.52
N ASP A 627 26.11 -17.87 -21.65
CA ASP A 627 25.29 -18.28 -20.51
C ASP A 627 25.96 -19.42 -19.73
N GLU A 628 26.11 -19.21 -18.41
CA GLU A 628 26.86 -20.14 -17.56
C GLU A 628 26.21 -21.53 -17.50
N TYR A 629 24.88 -21.59 -17.44
CA TYR A 629 24.14 -22.85 -17.40
C TYR A 629 24.28 -23.62 -18.73
N VAL A 630 24.15 -22.94 -19.88
CA VAL A 630 24.36 -23.55 -21.20
C VAL A 630 25.78 -24.11 -21.35
N VAL A 631 26.79 -23.36 -20.90
CA VAL A 631 28.19 -23.80 -20.91
C VAL A 631 28.39 -25.02 -20.03
N ASN A 632 27.83 -25.02 -18.81
CA ASN A 632 27.96 -26.13 -17.87
C ASN A 632 27.23 -27.40 -18.36
N MET A 633 26.04 -27.27 -18.95
CA MET A 633 25.31 -28.38 -19.55
C MET A 633 26.05 -28.97 -20.75
N THR A 634 26.64 -28.11 -21.60
CA THR A 634 27.49 -28.56 -22.72
C THR A 634 28.66 -29.38 -22.20
N ARG A 635 29.38 -28.87 -21.20
CA ARG A 635 30.56 -29.54 -20.64
C ARG A 635 30.20 -30.88 -20.02
N SER A 636 29.18 -30.90 -19.17
CA SER A 636 28.81 -32.07 -18.37
C SER A 636 28.23 -33.20 -19.21
N HIS A 637 27.45 -32.88 -20.26
CA HIS A 637 26.73 -33.89 -21.04
C HIS A 637 27.37 -34.25 -22.37
N HIS A 638 28.17 -33.36 -22.97
CA HIS A 638 28.70 -33.53 -24.33
C HIS A 638 30.23 -33.51 -24.40
N GLU A 639 30.89 -32.83 -23.46
CA GLU A 639 32.35 -32.68 -23.46
C GLU A 639 33.03 -33.38 -22.29
N ASP A 640 32.32 -34.23 -21.55
CA ASP A 640 32.94 -35.03 -20.50
C ASP A 640 33.81 -36.14 -21.12
N GLY A 641 35.08 -36.18 -20.71
CA GLY A 641 36.10 -37.09 -21.23
C GLY A 641 36.44 -36.95 -22.73
N MET A 642 37.40 -37.78 -23.18
CA MET A 642 37.90 -37.75 -24.58
C MET A 642 36.88 -38.32 -25.58
N LEU A 643 36.12 -39.34 -25.17
CA LEU A 643 35.13 -40.01 -26.02
C LEU A 643 33.89 -39.14 -26.23
N GLY A 644 33.38 -38.47 -25.18
CA GLY A 644 32.26 -37.52 -25.28
C GLY A 644 32.58 -36.41 -26.27
N LYS A 645 33.73 -35.74 -26.10
CA LYS A 645 34.20 -34.69 -27.03
C LYS A 645 34.29 -35.16 -28.49
N LEU A 646 34.74 -36.39 -28.73
CA LEU A 646 34.82 -36.93 -30.08
C LEU A 646 33.41 -37.16 -30.66
N LEU A 647 32.52 -37.77 -29.88
CA LEU A 647 31.14 -38.06 -30.27
C LEU A 647 30.35 -36.78 -30.54
N TYR A 648 30.44 -35.79 -29.64
CA TYR A 648 29.86 -34.47 -29.82
C TYR A 648 30.36 -33.78 -31.10
N LYS A 649 31.68 -33.78 -31.35
CA LYS A 649 32.27 -33.21 -32.58
C LYS A 649 31.78 -33.90 -33.85
N LEU A 650 31.61 -35.23 -33.83
CA LEU A 650 31.11 -35.99 -34.98
C LEU A 650 29.67 -35.64 -35.31
N HIS A 651 28.78 -35.61 -34.31
CA HIS A 651 27.36 -35.26 -34.51
C HIS A 651 27.18 -33.79 -34.87
N ARG A 652 27.92 -32.87 -34.23
CA ARG A 652 27.90 -31.43 -34.54
C ARG A 652 28.26 -31.15 -36.00
N LYS A 653 29.20 -31.89 -36.59
CA LYS A 653 29.57 -31.75 -38.02
C LYS A 653 28.47 -32.20 -39.00
N GLN A 654 27.52 -33.01 -38.53
CA GLN A 654 26.46 -33.59 -39.36
C GLN A 654 25.15 -32.79 -39.31
N ILE A 655 25.03 -31.83 -38.39
CA ILE A 655 23.86 -30.96 -38.22
C ILE A 655 24.09 -29.69 -39.06
N LYS A 656 23.16 -29.40 -39.98
CA LYS A 656 23.23 -28.22 -40.84
C LYS A 656 22.69 -26.98 -40.12
N ALA A 657 23.10 -25.80 -40.56
CA ALA A 657 22.71 -24.53 -39.91
C ALA A 657 21.19 -24.32 -39.79
N HIS A 658 20.41 -24.65 -40.84
CA HIS A 658 18.93 -24.57 -40.81
C HIS A 658 18.25 -25.62 -39.91
N GLU A 659 19.00 -26.62 -39.44
CA GLU A 659 18.48 -27.61 -38.50
C GLU A 659 18.64 -27.10 -37.06
N ILE A 660 19.42 -26.05 -36.79
CA ILE A 660 19.66 -25.55 -35.44
C ILE A 660 18.42 -24.78 -34.94
N PRO A 661 17.77 -25.22 -33.84
CA PRO A 661 16.64 -24.50 -33.25
C PRO A 661 17.05 -23.08 -32.84
N GLY A 662 16.25 -22.07 -33.17
CA GLY A 662 16.52 -20.68 -32.84
C GLY A 662 17.50 -19.93 -33.77
N ALA A 663 18.07 -20.58 -34.80
CA ALA A 663 19.01 -19.94 -35.72
C ALA A 663 18.42 -18.80 -36.57
N ASP A 664 17.09 -18.77 -36.74
CA ASP A 664 16.38 -17.68 -37.45
C ASP A 664 16.10 -16.46 -36.55
N ASN A 665 16.25 -16.58 -35.22
CA ASN A 665 15.99 -15.52 -34.23
C ASN A 665 17.23 -14.70 -33.86
N ALA A 666 18.41 -15.03 -34.38
CA ALA A 666 19.67 -14.34 -34.07
C ALA A 666 19.83 -12.94 -34.74
N MET A 667 18.77 -12.41 -35.37
CA MET A 667 18.70 -11.04 -35.89
C MET A 667 17.33 -10.39 -35.62
N VAL A 668 17.02 -10.10 -34.35
CA VAL A 668 16.17 -8.97 -33.93
C VAL A 668 16.77 -8.36 -32.67
#